data_AF-A0A7Y1YAF1-F1
#
_entry.id   AF-A0A7Y1YAF1-F1
#
_cell.length_a   1.000
_cell.length_b   1.000
_cell.length_c   1.000
_cell.angle_alpha   90.00
_cell.angle_beta   90.00
_cell.angle_gamma   90.00
#
_symmetry.space_group_name_H-M   'P 1'
#
loop_
_entity.id
_entity.type
_entity.pdbx_description
1 polymer ?
#
loop_
_entity_poly.entity_id
_entity_poly.type
_entity_poly.pdbx_seq_one_letter_code
_entity_poly.pdbx_strand_id
1 'polypeptide(L)'
;MDRVISTIVGVLVAVIGSGIVFIGANKLFDVAPRRWSWFTALLGGLGGLFTFGVLWGNRVIEQPVLWTIVAGGIGAVAGFVLGSLQDWRARLGVGAGAGAVLGLIAGMNMRRVILVFEEGNRTTQVGTPIPNLNYGELALWTIIGIAVGGAIWSIRRRKPLARSLVIWGSIGWAIGAFGAPELNTASRENAILACAVLGAGLGAAAAMGKVPDAVKLRQIETGSRKYIFLTPALFFIGASLVVPTLRTFWLSFLDGRGEEAVGLANYSSVFTDANIIDVSNWSSIFGSRMFILGVVIFGLGVLAARLAGLRRGDTFEWGPGPLSPMVFGVFLVAFAVFATLRGTIINNLWWVFTVTAVATGLGLAVAVLADRSKRENLAKSIIFMPMAISFVGAGIIWRFMYIARPPQREQTGVLNSLWVWLGQISNSGTGKTVAVGVLAVVVIGLALVGLSGYRGGNNGMAIGSVVTILPLLWIIYKFLGPGLGGFMVIEATGEIQSQPIQFTSERPFNNIWLMVVLIWIQTGFTMVIFSAAIKAVPEELIEAARVDGATDSQTFWRVTIPQIAPTIGVVVTTLVVTVMKVFDIVRVMTAGNFDTNVIANEMYDKAFTEFNFGVGSALAVILFLAILPIMYYNIRRMQKAAV
;
A
#
# COMPACT_ATOMS: atom_id res chain seq x y z
N MET A 1 -18.20 23.35 25.42
CA MET A 1 -19.14 23.33 24.28
C MET A 1 -18.52 23.99 23.05
N ASP A 2 -17.94 25.17 23.20
CA ASP A 2 -17.67 26.12 22.11
C ASP A 2 -16.70 25.61 21.03
N ARG A 3 -15.68 24.82 21.39
CA ARG A 3 -14.80 24.17 20.39
C ARG A 3 -15.55 23.20 19.48
N VAL A 4 -16.55 22.48 20.01
CA VAL A 4 -17.37 21.55 19.22
C VAL A 4 -18.29 22.35 18.31
N ILE A 5 -18.91 23.41 18.82
CA ILE A 5 -19.75 24.33 18.03
C ILE A 5 -18.93 24.99 16.91
N SER A 6 -17.74 25.53 17.20
CA SER A 6 -16.86 26.15 16.20
C SER A 6 -16.39 25.16 15.14
N THR A 7 -16.15 23.90 15.52
CA THR A 7 -15.80 22.83 14.57
C THR A 7 -16.99 22.48 13.67
N ILE A 8 -18.19 22.31 14.24
CA ILE A 8 -19.41 22.02 13.48
C ILE A 8 -19.75 23.18 12.53
N VAL A 9 -19.67 24.43 13.00
CA VAL A 9 -19.86 25.62 12.16
C VAL A 9 -18.80 25.70 11.06
N GLY A 10 -17.52 25.43 11.39
CA GLY A 10 -16.45 25.37 10.39
C GLY A 10 -16.67 24.30 9.31
N VAL A 11 -17.12 23.10 9.69
CA VAL A 11 -17.49 22.03 8.76
C VAL A 11 -18.70 22.41 7.92
N LEU A 12 -19.76 22.98 8.52
CA LEU A 12 -20.94 23.45 7.79
C LEU A 12 -20.59 24.56 6.78
N VAL A 13 -19.79 25.55 7.18
CA VAL A 13 -19.31 26.62 6.29
C VAL A 13 -18.46 26.05 5.15
N ALA A 14 -17.59 25.06 5.42
CA ALA A 14 -16.79 24.41 4.39
C ALA A 14 -17.64 23.57 3.42
N VAL A 15 -18.63 22.81 3.92
CA VAL A 15 -19.54 22.00 3.10
C VAL A 15 -20.47 22.87 2.26
N ILE A 16 -21.10 23.88 2.86
CA ILE A 16 -21.98 24.83 2.16
C ILE A 16 -21.16 25.65 1.15
N GLY A 17 -19.99 26.15 1.53
CA GLY A 17 -19.09 26.87 0.64
C GLY A 17 -18.64 26.03 -0.55
N SER A 18 -18.24 24.77 -0.31
CA SER A 18 -17.90 23.81 -1.37
C SER A 18 -19.09 23.53 -2.30
N GLY A 19 -20.30 23.33 -1.74
CA GLY A 19 -21.52 23.14 -2.51
C GLY A 19 -21.90 24.35 -3.37
N ILE A 20 -21.78 25.57 -2.83
CA ILE A 20 -22.00 26.82 -3.58
C ILE A 20 -20.96 26.99 -4.69
N VAL A 21 -19.68 26.73 -4.41
CA VAL A 21 -18.61 26.76 -5.42
C VAL A 21 -18.86 25.72 -6.52
N PHE A 22 -19.31 24.51 -6.17
CA PHE A 22 -19.64 23.45 -7.12
C PHE A 22 -20.85 23.81 -8.01
N ILE A 23 -21.96 24.26 -7.42
CA ILE A 23 -23.16 24.68 -8.16
C ILE A 23 -22.86 25.92 -9.02
N GLY A 24 -22.12 26.88 -8.47
CA GLY A 24 -21.67 28.08 -9.17
C GLY A 24 -20.75 27.75 -10.34
N ALA A 25 -19.79 26.85 -10.14
CA ALA A 25 -18.92 26.34 -11.21
C ALA A 25 -19.70 25.61 -12.29
N ASN A 26 -20.75 24.85 -11.97
CA ASN A 26 -21.58 24.20 -13.00
C ASN A 26 -22.36 25.26 -13.82
N LYS A 27 -23.05 26.19 -13.15
CA LYS A 27 -23.77 27.31 -13.81
C LYS A 27 -22.86 28.23 -14.62
N LEU A 28 -21.59 28.36 -14.23
CA LEU A 28 -20.57 29.15 -14.94
C LEU A 28 -20.51 28.76 -16.43
N PHE A 29 -20.44 27.46 -16.73
CA PHE A 29 -20.28 26.99 -18.10
C PHE A 29 -21.57 27.09 -18.92
N ASP A 30 -22.74 27.05 -18.30
CA ASP A 30 -24.02 27.35 -18.98
C ASP A 30 -24.11 28.82 -19.45
N VAL A 31 -23.32 29.73 -18.84
CA VAL A 31 -23.19 31.13 -19.27
C VAL A 31 -22.22 31.28 -20.45
N ALA A 32 -21.24 30.38 -20.62
CA ALA A 32 -20.19 30.50 -21.64
C ALA A 32 -20.71 30.63 -23.09
N PRO A 33 -21.74 29.87 -23.54
CA PRO A 33 -22.30 30.02 -24.89
C PRO A 33 -23.17 31.29 -25.05
N ARG A 34 -23.67 31.87 -23.94
CA ARG A 34 -24.66 32.96 -23.95
C ARG A 34 -24.03 34.34 -23.76
N ARG A 35 -23.01 34.46 -22.91
CA ARG A 35 -22.34 35.72 -22.54
C ARG A 35 -20.86 35.50 -22.25
N TRP A 36 -20.04 35.43 -23.30
CA TRP A 36 -18.60 35.13 -23.18
C TRP A 36 -17.84 36.09 -22.26
N SER A 37 -18.11 37.40 -22.31
CA SER A 37 -17.46 38.39 -21.43
C SER A 37 -17.78 38.21 -19.95
N TRP A 38 -19.00 37.80 -19.62
CA TRP A 38 -19.39 37.46 -18.25
C TRP A 38 -18.78 36.14 -17.78
N PHE A 39 -18.64 35.18 -18.69
CA PHE A 39 -17.95 33.93 -18.40
C PHE A 39 -16.46 34.14 -18.13
N THR A 40 -15.76 34.95 -18.93
CA THR A 40 -14.36 35.29 -18.69
C THR A 40 -14.17 36.17 -17.45
N ALA A 41 -15.12 37.05 -17.13
CA ALA A 41 -15.15 37.79 -15.88
C ALA A 41 -15.20 36.84 -14.67
N LEU A 42 -16.17 35.92 -14.64
CA LEU A 42 -16.31 34.99 -13.53
C LEU A 42 -15.11 34.03 -13.42
N LEU A 43 -14.53 33.57 -14.54
CA LEU A 43 -13.27 32.81 -14.52
C LEU A 43 -12.10 33.62 -13.97
N GLY A 44 -11.94 34.87 -14.38
CA GLY A 44 -10.88 35.75 -13.88
C GLY A 44 -11.02 36.03 -12.38
N GLY A 45 -12.24 36.27 -11.91
CA GLY A 45 -12.54 36.48 -10.50
C GLY A 45 -12.32 35.22 -9.65
N LEU A 46 -12.76 34.06 -10.12
CA LEU A 46 -12.48 32.77 -9.48
C LEU A 46 -10.97 32.48 -9.44
N GLY A 47 -10.22 32.82 -10.50
CA GLY A 47 -8.77 32.72 -10.53
C GLY A 47 -8.11 33.59 -9.44
N GLY A 48 -8.48 34.87 -9.37
CA GLY A 48 -7.97 35.79 -8.35
C GLY A 48 -8.28 35.34 -6.92
N LEU A 49 -9.54 34.95 -6.66
CA LEU A 49 -9.98 34.40 -5.37
C LEU A 49 -9.23 33.12 -4.99
N PHE A 50 -9.06 32.18 -5.93
CA PHE A 50 -8.41 30.90 -5.68
C PHE A 50 -6.91 31.07 -5.37
N THR A 51 -6.19 31.84 -6.19
CA THR A 51 -4.75 32.09 -5.98
C THR A 51 -4.48 32.74 -4.62
N PHE A 52 -5.23 33.77 -4.25
CA PHE A 52 -5.07 34.42 -2.94
C PHE A 52 -5.59 33.58 -1.78
N GLY A 53 -6.69 32.83 -1.97
CA GLY A 53 -7.21 31.90 -0.97
C GLY A 53 -6.24 30.76 -0.62
N VAL A 54 -5.48 30.26 -1.60
CA VAL A 54 -4.42 29.27 -1.37
C VAL A 54 -3.23 29.89 -0.60
N LEU A 55 -2.79 31.09 -0.98
CA LEU A 55 -1.74 31.82 -0.26
C LEU A 55 -2.15 32.14 1.19
N TRP A 56 -3.41 32.51 1.42
CA TRP A 56 -3.97 32.70 2.74
C TRP A 56 -4.06 31.40 3.55
N GLY A 57 -4.59 30.32 2.97
CA GLY A 57 -4.70 29.02 3.65
C GLY A 57 -3.34 28.48 4.11
N ASN A 58 -2.29 28.74 3.32
CA ASN A 58 -0.90 28.43 3.64
C ASN A 58 -0.20 29.49 4.53
N ARG A 59 -0.97 30.45 5.10
CA ARG A 59 -0.51 31.51 6.01
C ARG A 59 0.58 32.44 5.46
N VAL A 60 0.68 32.56 4.13
CA VAL A 60 1.71 33.38 3.45
C VAL A 60 1.42 34.88 3.57
N ILE A 61 0.14 35.26 3.69
CA ILE A 61 -0.36 36.65 3.63
C ILE A 61 -0.91 37.13 4.99
N GLU A 62 -0.76 38.42 5.30
CA GLU A 62 -1.16 39.01 6.59
C GLU A 62 -2.64 39.41 6.71
N GLN A 63 -3.24 40.02 5.68
CA GLN A 63 -4.61 40.54 5.72
C GLN A 63 -5.56 39.72 4.83
N PRO A 64 -6.37 38.81 5.40
CA PRO A 64 -6.83 37.62 4.66
C PRO A 64 -8.07 37.82 3.78
N VAL A 65 -9.09 38.52 4.26
CA VAL A 65 -10.40 38.58 3.58
C VAL A 65 -10.44 39.69 2.55
N LEU A 66 -10.01 40.91 2.92
CA LEU A 66 -10.09 42.09 2.05
C LEU A 66 -9.29 41.91 0.76
N TRP A 67 -8.01 41.51 0.84
CA TRP A 67 -7.16 41.36 -0.34
C TRP A 67 -7.55 40.18 -1.22
N THR A 68 -8.11 39.12 -0.65
CA THR A 68 -8.68 38.01 -1.44
C THR A 68 -9.89 38.50 -2.25
N ILE A 69 -10.79 39.29 -1.65
CA ILE A 69 -11.93 39.91 -2.34
C ILE A 69 -11.45 40.92 -3.41
N VAL A 70 -10.47 41.76 -3.10
CA VAL A 70 -9.88 42.73 -4.05
C VAL A 70 -9.22 42.02 -5.24
N ALA A 71 -8.46 40.94 -5.00
CA ALA A 71 -7.88 40.11 -6.04
C ALA A 71 -8.96 39.45 -6.93
N GLY A 72 -10.05 38.98 -6.31
CA GLY A 72 -11.24 38.52 -7.02
C GLY A 72 -11.88 39.61 -7.89
N GLY A 73 -12.00 40.83 -7.37
CA GLY A 73 -12.52 41.98 -8.11
C GLY A 73 -11.66 42.37 -9.31
N ILE A 74 -10.34 42.51 -9.11
CA ILE A 74 -9.37 42.82 -10.17
C ILE A 74 -9.38 41.71 -11.24
N GLY A 75 -9.37 40.44 -10.83
CA GLY A 75 -9.49 39.30 -11.73
C GLY A 75 -10.80 39.32 -12.52
N ALA A 76 -11.92 39.69 -11.89
CA ALA A 76 -13.22 39.75 -12.56
C ALA A 76 -13.31 40.90 -13.58
N VAL A 77 -12.83 42.09 -13.24
CA VAL A 77 -12.78 43.25 -14.15
C VAL A 77 -11.86 42.94 -15.33
N ALA A 78 -10.65 42.44 -15.08
CA ALA A 78 -9.73 42.02 -16.12
C ALA A 78 -10.33 40.95 -17.03
N GLY A 79 -10.96 39.93 -16.45
CA GLY A 79 -11.67 38.88 -17.17
C GLY A 79 -12.81 39.41 -18.05
N PHE A 80 -13.57 40.39 -17.57
CA PHE A 80 -14.64 41.03 -18.34
C PHE A 80 -14.09 41.77 -19.56
N VAL A 81 -13.07 42.62 -19.35
CA VAL A 81 -12.41 43.40 -20.42
C VAL A 81 -11.74 42.48 -21.44
N LEU A 82 -11.08 41.41 -20.99
CA LEU A 82 -10.47 40.39 -21.87
C LEU A 82 -11.47 39.61 -22.74
N GLY A 83 -12.74 39.56 -22.32
CA GLY A 83 -13.82 38.90 -23.05
C GLY A 83 -14.68 39.83 -23.93
N SER A 84 -14.57 41.15 -23.74
CA SER A 84 -15.26 42.16 -24.56
C SER A 84 -14.38 42.76 -25.66
N LEU A 85 -13.06 42.84 -25.45
CA LEU A 85 -12.11 43.28 -26.48
C LEU A 85 -11.96 42.24 -27.60
N GLN A 86 -11.87 42.70 -28.84
CA GLN A 86 -11.58 41.88 -30.02
C GLN A 86 -10.09 41.88 -30.42
N ASP A 87 -9.41 43.04 -30.31
CA ASP A 87 -7.99 43.16 -30.63
C ASP A 87 -7.10 42.36 -29.66
N TRP A 88 -6.16 41.60 -30.21
CA TRP A 88 -5.24 40.78 -29.45
C TRP A 88 -4.17 41.59 -28.72
N ARG A 89 -3.77 42.77 -29.24
CA ARG A 89 -2.75 43.62 -28.60
C ARG A 89 -3.31 44.26 -27.34
N ALA A 90 -4.48 44.89 -27.44
CA ALA A 90 -5.20 45.43 -26.28
C ALA A 90 -5.44 44.36 -25.20
N ARG A 91 -5.84 43.15 -25.59
CA ARG A 91 -6.05 42.02 -24.66
C ARG A 91 -4.74 41.60 -23.99
N LEU A 92 -3.64 41.46 -24.73
CA LEU A 92 -2.34 41.12 -24.16
C LEU A 92 -1.92 42.14 -23.09
N GLY A 93 -2.07 43.44 -23.38
CA GLY A 93 -1.79 44.51 -22.42
C GLY A 93 -2.64 44.41 -21.14
N VAL A 94 -3.96 44.26 -21.28
CA VAL A 94 -4.88 44.12 -20.12
C VAL A 94 -4.57 42.86 -19.31
N GLY A 95 -4.31 41.72 -19.96
CA GLY A 95 -4.03 40.46 -19.27
C GLY A 95 -2.69 40.48 -18.54
N ALA A 96 -1.62 40.95 -19.20
CA ALA A 96 -0.31 41.09 -18.59
C ALA A 96 -0.33 42.11 -17.44
N GLY A 97 -0.97 43.27 -17.63
CA GLY A 97 -1.07 44.32 -16.61
C GLY A 97 -1.87 43.88 -15.38
N ALA A 98 -3.06 43.30 -15.57
CA ALA A 98 -3.85 42.79 -14.45
C ALA A 98 -3.16 41.64 -13.72
N GLY A 99 -2.50 40.74 -14.47
CA GLY A 99 -1.67 39.68 -13.89
C GLY A 99 -0.51 40.22 -13.06
N ALA A 100 0.20 41.24 -13.57
CA ALA A 100 1.27 41.92 -12.84
C ALA A 100 0.75 42.56 -11.56
N VAL A 101 -0.37 43.28 -11.60
CA VAL A 101 -1.00 43.91 -10.43
C VAL A 101 -1.39 42.88 -9.37
N LEU A 102 -2.00 41.75 -9.77
CA LEU A 102 -2.30 40.65 -8.85
C LEU A 102 -1.02 40.06 -8.22
N GLY A 103 0.04 39.91 -9.00
CA GLY A 103 1.35 39.46 -8.50
C GLY A 103 2.02 40.45 -7.55
N LEU A 104 1.96 41.75 -7.84
CA LEU A 104 2.45 42.82 -6.98
C LEU A 104 1.70 42.82 -5.63
N ILE A 105 0.37 42.74 -5.65
CA ILE A 105 -0.44 42.67 -4.42
C ILE A 105 -0.09 41.42 -3.60
N ALA A 106 0.15 40.27 -4.26
CA ALA A 106 0.54 39.04 -3.58
C ALA A 106 1.90 39.20 -2.88
N GLY A 107 2.92 39.66 -3.60
CA GLY A 107 4.26 39.85 -3.06
C GLY A 107 4.36 40.96 -2.01
N MET A 108 3.60 42.05 -2.16
CA MET A 108 3.55 43.13 -1.17
C MET A 108 3.00 42.65 0.18
N ASN A 109 2.06 41.71 0.18
CA ASN A 109 1.42 41.21 1.39
C ASN A 109 2.04 39.91 1.94
N MET A 110 3.19 39.45 1.40
CA MET A 110 3.94 38.33 1.96
C MET A 110 4.54 38.68 3.33
N ARG A 111 4.38 37.78 4.30
CA ARG A 111 4.94 37.90 5.65
C ARG A 111 6.47 37.98 5.64
N ARG A 112 7.03 38.92 6.41
CA ARG A 112 8.48 39.03 6.64
C ARG A 112 8.87 38.28 7.92
N VAL A 113 9.94 37.51 7.87
CA VAL A 113 10.58 36.93 9.07
C VAL A 113 11.82 37.77 9.40
N ILE A 114 11.93 38.21 10.65
CA ILE A 114 13.16 38.79 11.21
C ILE A 114 13.58 37.85 12.34
N LEU A 115 14.80 37.30 12.24
CA LEU A 115 15.41 36.57 13.34
C LEU A 115 16.09 37.60 14.26
N VAL A 116 15.56 37.77 15.46
CA VAL A 116 16.31 38.30 16.61
C VAL A 116 16.65 37.09 17.47
N PHE A 117 17.94 36.81 17.62
CA PHE A 117 18.41 35.87 18.63
C PHE A 117 18.53 36.64 19.94
N GLU A 118 17.67 36.30 20.91
CA GLU A 118 17.84 36.73 22.30
C GLU A 118 17.81 35.48 23.20
N GLU A 119 18.73 35.45 24.15
CA GLU A 119 19.10 34.24 24.86
C GLU A 119 18.11 33.96 26.01
N GLY A 120 17.47 32.80 26.00
CA GLY A 120 16.82 32.25 27.20
C GLY A 120 15.37 32.65 27.48
N ASN A 121 14.43 32.50 26.53
CA ASN A 121 13.07 32.09 26.91
C ASN A 121 12.26 31.37 25.84
N ARG A 122 11.32 30.51 26.27
CA ARG A 122 10.47 29.70 25.37
C ARG A 122 9.31 30.51 24.80
N THR A 123 9.32 30.81 23.49
CA THR A 123 8.08 30.90 22.70
C THR A 123 8.30 30.48 21.24
N THR A 124 7.35 29.71 20.71
CA THR A 124 7.34 29.23 19.32
C THR A 124 6.66 30.24 18.39
N GLN A 125 7.26 30.52 17.22
CA GLN A 125 6.47 30.71 16.00
C GLN A 125 7.31 30.47 14.73
N VAL A 126 6.87 29.49 13.93
CA VAL A 126 7.51 29.12 12.66
C VAL A 126 6.97 30.00 11.54
N GLY A 127 7.87 30.66 10.81
CA GLY A 127 7.59 31.36 9.56
C GLY A 127 8.61 30.94 8.50
N THR A 128 8.17 30.78 7.25
CA THR A 128 9.06 30.42 6.14
C THR A 128 9.94 31.60 5.73
N PRO A 129 11.24 31.41 5.48
CA PRO A 129 12.09 32.47 4.93
C PRO A 129 11.58 32.90 3.54
N ILE A 130 11.70 34.19 3.24
CA ILE A 130 11.42 34.71 1.90
C ILE A 130 12.59 34.31 0.97
N PRO A 131 12.33 33.78 -0.24
CA PRO A 131 13.38 33.42 -1.19
C PRO A 131 14.22 34.63 -1.63
N ASN A 132 15.55 34.49 -1.54
CA ASN A 132 16.45 35.36 -2.28
C ASN A 132 16.60 34.81 -3.69
N LEU A 133 16.34 35.61 -4.72
CA LEU A 133 16.32 35.11 -6.10
C LEU A 133 17.73 35.00 -6.66
N ASN A 134 18.19 33.76 -6.90
CA ASN A 134 19.32 33.50 -7.78
C ASN A 134 18.89 33.69 -9.24
N TYR A 135 19.22 34.85 -9.83
CA TYR A 135 18.87 35.18 -11.21
C TYR A 135 19.42 34.16 -12.25
N GLY A 136 20.52 33.47 -11.95
CA GLY A 136 21.09 32.44 -12.80
C GLY A 136 20.24 31.16 -12.83
N GLU A 137 19.90 30.62 -11.66
CA GLU A 137 18.97 29.48 -11.55
C GLU A 137 17.61 29.81 -12.14
N LEU A 138 17.09 31.00 -11.87
CA LEU A 138 15.77 31.41 -12.30
C LEU A 138 15.71 31.60 -13.82
N ALA A 139 16.80 32.04 -14.47
CA ALA A 139 16.94 32.00 -15.91
C ALA A 139 16.98 30.54 -16.44
N LEU A 140 17.76 29.65 -15.81
CA LEU A 140 17.85 28.23 -16.17
C LEU A 140 16.48 27.53 -16.12
N TRP A 141 15.75 27.68 -15.01
CA TRP A 141 14.42 27.10 -14.85
C TRP A 141 13.39 27.68 -15.83
N THR A 142 13.49 28.97 -16.15
CA THR A 142 12.66 29.61 -17.18
C THR A 142 12.95 29.03 -18.57
N ILE A 143 14.23 28.81 -18.91
CA ILE A 143 14.65 28.17 -20.18
C ILE A 143 14.15 26.72 -20.25
N ILE A 144 14.30 25.94 -19.18
CA ILE A 144 13.77 24.56 -19.09
C ILE A 144 12.26 24.57 -19.31
N GLY A 145 11.53 25.49 -18.66
CA GLY A 145 10.10 25.69 -18.88
C GLY A 145 9.76 25.96 -20.35
N ILE A 146 10.40 26.95 -20.97
CA ILE A 146 10.21 27.29 -22.39
C ILE A 146 10.48 26.08 -23.30
N ALA A 147 11.56 25.32 -23.06
CA ALA A 147 11.90 24.12 -23.82
C ALA A 147 10.83 23.01 -23.71
N VAL A 148 10.36 22.73 -22.49
CA VAL A 148 9.23 21.80 -22.23
C VAL A 148 7.96 22.28 -22.94
N GLY A 149 7.67 23.57 -22.89
CA GLY A 149 6.53 24.17 -23.59
C GLY A 149 6.59 24.06 -25.11
N GLY A 150 7.80 24.12 -25.69
CA GLY A 150 8.07 23.89 -27.11
C GLY A 150 7.92 22.41 -27.50
N ALA A 151 8.44 21.49 -26.70
CA ALA A 151 8.30 20.05 -26.92
C ALA A 151 6.83 19.59 -26.86
N ILE A 152 6.08 20.05 -25.85
CA ILE A 152 4.64 19.75 -25.71
C ILE A 152 3.83 20.36 -26.87
N TRP A 153 4.23 21.54 -27.37
CA TRP A 153 3.62 22.14 -28.55
C TRP A 153 3.88 21.32 -29.82
N SER A 154 5.12 20.82 -30.01
CA SER A 154 5.49 19.97 -31.15
C SER A 154 4.62 18.72 -31.24
N ILE A 155 4.36 18.06 -30.11
CA ILE A 155 3.47 16.90 -29.98
C ILE A 155 2.00 17.29 -30.19
N ARG A 156 1.58 18.48 -29.72
CA ARG A 156 0.18 18.95 -29.76
C ARG A 156 0.03 20.24 -30.58
N ARG A 157 0.30 20.17 -31.90
CA ARG A 157 0.21 21.26 -32.90
C ARG A 157 -1.15 22.01 -33.00
N ARG A 158 -2.13 21.73 -32.13
CA ARG A 158 -3.46 22.36 -32.07
C ARG A 158 -3.51 23.66 -31.23
N LYS A 159 -2.38 24.17 -30.73
CA LYS A 159 -2.29 25.39 -29.90
C LYS A 159 -1.26 26.36 -30.50
N PRO A 160 -1.36 27.69 -30.27
CA PRO A 160 -0.36 28.64 -30.74
C PRO A 160 0.94 28.53 -29.91
N LEU A 161 2.09 28.51 -30.60
CA LEU A 161 3.42 28.32 -30.00
C LEU A 161 3.70 29.33 -28.88
N ALA A 162 3.58 30.63 -29.17
CA ALA A 162 3.86 31.71 -28.22
C ALA A 162 3.12 31.54 -26.87
N ARG A 163 1.83 31.14 -26.92
CA ARG A 163 1.05 30.89 -25.70
C ARG A 163 1.59 29.69 -24.90
N SER A 164 2.08 28.64 -25.57
CA SER A 164 2.71 27.50 -24.90
C SER A 164 3.98 27.95 -24.19
N LEU A 165 4.87 28.67 -24.89
CA LEU A 165 6.14 29.13 -24.35
C LEU A 165 5.96 30.05 -23.12
N VAL A 166 4.99 30.97 -23.17
CA VAL A 166 4.71 31.88 -22.04
C VAL A 166 4.16 31.14 -20.82
N ILE A 167 3.24 30.18 -20.99
CA ILE A 167 2.72 29.38 -19.87
C ILE A 167 3.85 28.61 -19.19
N TRP A 168 4.64 27.87 -19.98
CA TRP A 168 5.66 26.99 -19.42
C TRP A 168 6.90 27.76 -18.94
N GLY A 169 7.23 28.90 -19.55
CA GLY A 169 8.22 29.84 -19.01
C GLY A 169 7.79 30.42 -17.66
N SER A 170 6.50 30.78 -17.50
CA SER A 170 5.97 31.24 -16.21
C SER A 170 5.97 30.13 -15.14
N ILE A 171 5.75 28.88 -15.52
CA ILE A 171 5.87 27.71 -14.62
C ILE A 171 7.34 27.47 -14.25
N GLY A 172 8.27 27.56 -15.20
CA GLY A 172 9.70 27.47 -14.95
C GLY A 172 10.18 28.56 -13.97
N TRP A 173 9.78 29.81 -14.22
CA TRP A 173 10.01 30.94 -13.31
C TRP A 173 9.45 30.66 -11.90
N ALA A 174 8.26 30.07 -11.78
CA ALA A 174 7.68 29.68 -10.49
C ALA A 174 8.56 28.68 -9.73
N ILE A 175 9.07 27.66 -10.43
CA ILE A 175 9.90 26.60 -9.84
C ILE A 175 11.24 27.19 -9.37
N GLY A 176 11.90 28.00 -10.20
CA GLY A 176 13.13 28.68 -9.81
C GLY A 176 12.94 29.66 -8.64
N ALA A 177 11.82 30.39 -8.59
CA ALA A 177 11.56 31.39 -7.54
C ALA A 177 11.08 30.81 -6.20
N PHE A 178 10.43 29.63 -6.18
CA PHE A 178 9.75 29.10 -4.99
C PHE A 178 10.05 27.62 -4.67
N GLY A 179 10.79 26.91 -5.53
CA GLY A 179 10.97 25.45 -5.43
C GLY A 179 12.42 24.95 -5.52
N ALA A 180 13.40 25.83 -5.75
CA ALA A 180 14.82 25.49 -5.70
C ALA A 180 15.34 25.47 -4.23
N PRO A 181 16.38 24.68 -3.88
CA PRO A 181 16.77 24.46 -2.47
C PRO A 181 17.50 25.63 -1.78
N GLU A 182 18.08 26.59 -2.53
CA GLU A 182 19.01 27.61 -1.99
C GLU A 182 18.33 28.82 -1.30
N LEU A 183 17.37 28.57 -0.41
CA LEU A 183 16.55 29.61 0.24
C LEU A 183 17.28 30.35 1.40
N ASN A 184 18.24 31.21 1.04
CA ASN A 184 18.92 32.10 2.00
C ASN A 184 18.16 33.44 2.23
N THR A 185 18.38 34.11 3.36
CA THR A 185 17.50 35.15 3.91
C THR A 185 17.67 36.55 3.29
N ALA A 186 16.93 36.86 2.22
CA ALA A 186 16.59 38.19 1.66
C ALA A 186 15.50 38.02 0.56
N SER A 187 14.73 38.97 0.03
CA SER A 187 14.36 40.36 0.39
C SER A 187 12.87 40.57 0.05
N ARG A 188 12.21 41.66 0.50
CA ARG A 188 10.79 41.91 0.12
C ARG A 188 10.65 42.25 -1.37
N GLU A 189 11.62 42.94 -1.94
CA GLU A 189 11.63 43.38 -3.35
C GLU A 189 11.72 42.18 -4.31
N ASN A 190 12.56 41.19 -3.97
CA ASN A 190 12.73 39.98 -4.76
C ASN A 190 11.43 39.14 -4.80
N ALA A 191 10.73 39.01 -3.67
CA ALA A 191 9.42 38.33 -3.63
C ALA A 191 8.34 39.04 -4.45
N ILE A 192 8.30 40.39 -4.38
CA ILE A 192 7.41 41.21 -5.21
C ILE A 192 7.69 40.97 -6.71
N LEU A 193 8.96 40.95 -7.11
CA LEU A 193 9.37 40.72 -8.50
C LEU A 193 9.04 39.30 -8.97
N ALA A 194 9.29 38.27 -8.15
CA ALA A 194 8.92 36.88 -8.44
C ALA A 194 7.42 36.72 -8.74
N CYS A 195 6.57 37.27 -7.86
CA CYS A 195 5.12 37.19 -8.02
C CYS A 195 4.60 38.03 -9.19
N ALA A 196 5.12 39.25 -9.39
CA ALA A 196 4.69 40.14 -10.46
C ALA A 196 4.98 39.58 -11.86
N VAL A 197 6.18 39.04 -12.09
CA VAL A 197 6.55 38.46 -13.40
C VAL A 197 5.74 37.20 -13.71
N LEU A 198 5.56 36.32 -12.71
CA LEU A 198 4.71 35.14 -12.83
C LEU A 198 3.25 35.50 -13.14
N GLY A 199 2.69 36.46 -12.41
CA GLY A 199 1.33 36.95 -12.62
C GLY A 199 1.18 37.55 -14.02
N ALA A 200 2.12 38.39 -14.46
CA ALA A 200 2.13 39.01 -15.78
C ALA A 200 2.18 37.95 -16.90
N GLY A 201 3.06 36.95 -16.79
CA GLY A 201 3.18 35.88 -17.77
C GLY A 201 1.92 35.02 -17.90
N LEU A 202 1.34 34.59 -16.78
CA LEU A 202 0.09 33.83 -16.77
C LEU A 202 -1.10 34.66 -17.29
N GLY A 203 -1.18 35.95 -16.94
CA GLY A 203 -2.19 36.87 -17.44
C GLY A 203 -2.08 37.13 -18.95
N ALA A 204 -0.86 37.32 -19.46
CA ALA A 204 -0.59 37.43 -20.90
C ALA A 204 -1.00 36.14 -21.64
N ALA A 205 -0.64 34.97 -21.09
CA ALA A 205 -1.01 33.68 -21.64
C ALA A 205 -2.53 33.42 -21.63
N ALA A 206 -3.28 33.97 -20.68
CA ALA A 206 -4.74 33.94 -20.71
C ALA A 206 -5.30 34.80 -21.85
N ALA A 207 -4.76 36.01 -22.03
CA ALA A 207 -5.18 36.98 -23.04
C ALA A 207 -4.89 36.57 -24.50
N MET A 208 -3.79 35.86 -24.76
CA MET A 208 -3.38 35.41 -26.10
C MET A 208 -4.35 34.44 -26.80
N GLY A 209 -5.42 33.98 -26.14
CA GLY A 209 -6.45 33.15 -26.76
C GLY A 209 -7.49 33.97 -27.53
N LYS A 210 -7.67 33.72 -28.84
CA LYS A 210 -8.80 34.29 -29.63
C LYS A 210 -10.15 34.02 -28.95
N VAL A 211 -11.08 34.97 -29.06
CA VAL A 211 -12.49 34.79 -28.67
C VAL A 211 -13.04 33.54 -29.39
N PRO A 212 -13.76 32.61 -28.72
CA PRO A 212 -14.23 31.39 -29.36
C PRO A 212 -15.55 31.60 -30.12
N ASP A 213 -15.63 31.05 -31.32
CA ASP A 213 -16.86 31.01 -32.12
C ASP A 213 -17.92 30.09 -31.48
N ALA A 214 -19.20 30.22 -31.85
CA ALA A 214 -20.31 29.49 -31.23
C ALA A 214 -20.14 27.95 -31.17
N VAL A 215 -19.59 27.34 -32.23
CA VAL A 215 -19.26 25.90 -32.26
C VAL A 215 -18.20 25.54 -31.21
N LYS A 216 -17.21 26.42 -31.06
CA LYS A 216 -16.10 26.26 -30.12
C LYS A 216 -16.53 26.49 -28.68
N LEU A 217 -17.49 27.39 -28.44
CA LEU A 217 -18.14 27.58 -27.13
C LEU A 217 -18.86 26.31 -26.67
N ARG A 218 -19.66 25.66 -27.54
CA ARG A 218 -20.28 24.35 -27.23
C ARG A 218 -19.24 23.26 -26.96
N GLN A 219 -18.18 23.18 -27.77
CA GLN A 219 -17.08 22.22 -27.52
C GLN A 219 -16.34 22.48 -26.21
N ILE A 220 -16.17 23.75 -25.82
CA ILE A 220 -15.62 24.13 -24.51
C ILE A 220 -16.55 23.69 -23.40
N GLU A 221 -17.86 23.93 -23.51
CA GLU A 221 -18.86 23.54 -22.51
C GLU A 221 -18.90 22.02 -22.28
N THR A 222 -19.08 21.20 -23.34
CA THR A 222 -19.09 19.74 -23.21
C THR A 222 -17.72 19.19 -22.79
N GLY A 223 -16.64 19.82 -23.27
CA GLY A 223 -15.27 19.40 -23.02
C GLY A 223 -14.72 19.80 -21.66
N SER A 224 -15.21 20.88 -21.03
CA SER A 224 -14.75 21.36 -19.72
C SER A 224 -15.38 20.61 -18.57
N ARG A 225 -16.66 20.22 -18.67
CA ARG A 225 -17.41 19.54 -17.59
C ARG A 225 -16.58 18.42 -16.93
N LYS A 226 -16.04 17.49 -17.72
CA LYS A 226 -15.16 16.39 -17.22
C LYS A 226 -13.92 16.88 -16.45
N TYR A 227 -13.31 17.99 -16.85
CA TYR A 227 -12.13 18.53 -16.15
C TYR A 227 -12.51 19.25 -14.86
N ILE A 228 -13.69 19.87 -14.76
CA ILE A 228 -14.17 20.49 -13.50
C ILE A 228 -14.30 19.41 -12.41
N PHE A 229 -14.90 18.26 -12.75
CA PHE A 229 -15.03 17.12 -11.83
C PHE A 229 -13.68 16.49 -11.46
N LEU A 230 -12.76 16.40 -12.42
CA LEU A 230 -11.45 15.78 -12.19
C LEU A 230 -10.44 16.71 -11.49
N THR A 231 -10.49 18.03 -11.70
CA THR A 231 -9.45 18.96 -11.21
C THR A 231 -9.27 18.94 -9.68
N PRO A 232 -10.31 18.96 -8.83
CA PRO A 232 -10.13 18.85 -7.39
C PRO A 232 -9.47 17.54 -6.95
N ALA A 233 -9.86 16.42 -7.57
CA ALA A 233 -9.26 15.11 -7.30
C ALA A 233 -7.80 15.03 -7.79
N LEU A 234 -7.51 15.52 -8.99
CA LEU A 234 -6.14 15.59 -9.54
C LEU A 234 -5.25 16.54 -8.74
N PHE A 235 -5.78 17.65 -8.24
CA PHE A 235 -5.07 18.56 -7.34
C PHE A 235 -4.75 17.89 -6.01
N PHE A 236 -5.72 17.22 -5.39
CA PHE A 236 -5.51 16.48 -4.15
C PHE A 236 -4.47 15.37 -4.34
N ILE A 237 -4.56 14.56 -5.39
CA ILE A 237 -3.56 13.54 -5.74
C ILE A 237 -2.18 14.18 -5.99
N GLY A 238 -2.13 15.30 -6.72
CA GLY A 238 -0.89 16.04 -6.96
C GLY A 238 -0.21 16.48 -5.67
N ALA A 239 -0.96 17.10 -4.76
CA ALA A 239 -0.45 17.67 -3.52
C ALA A 239 -0.15 16.63 -2.42
N SER A 240 -0.97 15.58 -2.31
CA SER A 240 -0.87 14.56 -1.24
C SER A 240 -0.08 13.31 -1.61
N LEU A 241 0.08 13.00 -2.91
CA LEU A 241 0.79 11.82 -3.38
C LEU A 241 2.00 12.19 -4.25
N VAL A 242 1.80 12.94 -5.33
CA VAL A 242 2.85 13.17 -6.34
C VAL A 242 3.98 14.03 -5.78
N VAL A 243 3.68 15.19 -5.20
CA VAL A 243 4.69 16.09 -4.63
C VAL A 243 5.46 15.43 -3.47
N PRO A 244 4.81 14.78 -2.48
CA PRO A 244 5.52 14.02 -1.44
C PRO A 244 6.40 12.91 -2.02
N THR A 245 5.91 12.15 -3.00
CA THR A 245 6.69 11.07 -3.63
C THR A 245 7.92 11.63 -4.34
N LEU A 246 7.79 12.68 -5.16
CA LEU A 246 8.92 13.35 -5.80
C LEU A 246 9.91 13.92 -4.76
N ARG A 247 9.42 14.44 -3.62
CA ARG A 247 10.27 14.88 -2.52
C ARG A 247 11.03 13.72 -1.86
N THR A 248 10.41 12.54 -1.66
CA THR A 248 11.10 11.34 -1.18
C THR A 248 12.16 10.88 -2.17
N PHE A 249 11.88 10.90 -3.48
CA PHE A 249 12.89 10.65 -4.50
C PHE A 249 14.04 11.65 -4.42
N TRP A 250 13.79 12.95 -4.22
CA TRP A 250 14.85 13.94 -4.05
C TRP A 250 15.68 13.71 -2.78
N LEU A 251 15.03 13.55 -1.63
CA LEU A 251 15.69 13.30 -0.33
C LEU A 251 16.59 12.06 -0.35
N SER A 252 16.26 11.02 -1.14
CA SER A 252 17.10 9.83 -1.26
C SER A 252 18.49 10.07 -1.87
N PHE A 253 18.71 11.21 -2.54
CA PHE A 253 20.01 11.64 -3.05
C PHE A 253 20.75 12.63 -2.12
N LEU A 254 20.15 13.01 -1.00
CA LEU A 254 20.72 13.91 0.00
C LEU A 254 21.24 13.15 1.22
N ASP A 255 22.03 13.82 2.06
CA ASP A 255 22.57 13.28 3.30
C ASP A 255 21.48 12.93 4.33
N GLY A 256 21.89 12.49 5.53
CA GLY A 256 20.97 12.15 6.61
C GLY A 256 20.03 13.30 7.02
N ARG A 257 20.49 14.56 6.92
CA ARG A 257 19.69 15.75 7.27
C ARG A 257 18.84 16.27 6.12
N GLY A 258 19.21 15.98 4.88
CA GLY A 258 18.58 16.53 3.68
C GLY A 258 19.10 17.91 3.31
N GLU A 259 20.36 18.20 3.65
CA GLU A 259 21.07 19.47 3.47
C GLU A 259 22.07 19.38 2.29
N GLU A 260 22.86 18.30 2.21
CA GLU A 260 23.92 18.13 1.21
C GLU A 260 23.64 16.98 0.24
N ALA A 261 24.10 17.07 -1.02
CA ALA A 261 23.90 16.04 -2.03
C ALA A 261 24.97 14.93 -1.95
N VAL A 262 24.55 13.69 -1.66
CA VAL A 262 25.41 12.49 -1.55
C VAL A 262 25.25 11.51 -2.73
N GLY A 263 24.33 11.82 -3.67
CA GLY A 263 24.10 11.01 -4.86
C GLY A 263 23.60 9.60 -4.51
N LEU A 264 24.29 8.57 -4.99
CA LEU A 264 23.88 7.18 -4.80
C LEU A 264 24.39 6.53 -3.49
N ALA A 265 25.07 7.27 -2.62
CA ALA A 265 25.66 6.73 -1.39
C ALA A 265 24.63 6.01 -0.49
N ASN A 266 23.43 6.58 -0.31
CA ASN A 266 22.35 5.98 0.49
C ASN A 266 21.85 4.64 -0.08
N TYR A 267 21.87 4.47 -1.40
CA TYR A 267 21.51 3.20 -2.02
C TYR A 267 22.62 2.17 -1.81
N SER A 268 23.89 2.58 -1.96
CA SER A 268 25.04 1.74 -1.68
C SER A 268 25.01 1.20 -0.24
N SER A 269 24.80 2.08 0.75
CA SER A 269 24.71 1.68 2.16
C SER A 269 23.61 0.64 2.41
N VAL A 270 22.45 0.79 1.75
CA VAL A 270 21.33 -0.15 1.88
C VAL A 270 21.66 -1.55 1.34
N PHE A 271 22.44 -1.66 0.26
CA PHE A 271 22.84 -2.96 -0.31
C PHE A 271 24.08 -3.56 0.36
N THR A 272 24.86 -2.78 1.13
CA THR A 272 26.02 -3.28 1.89
C THR A 272 25.73 -3.58 3.35
N ASP A 273 24.60 -3.15 3.90
CA ASP A 273 24.23 -3.40 5.31
C ASP A 273 23.73 -4.84 5.51
N ALA A 274 24.45 -5.61 6.32
CA ALA A 274 24.12 -6.99 6.66
C ALA A 274 22.76 -7.15 7.39
N ASN A 275 22.25 -6.10 8.05
CA ASN A 275 20.91 -6.10 8.65
C ASN A 275 19.80 -6.00 7.60
N ILE A 276 20.12 -5.56 6.38
CA ILE A 276 19.19 -5.37 5.28
C ILE A 276 19.27 -6.54 4.30
N ILE A 277 20.48 -6.98 3.96
CA ILE A 277 20.74 -8.17 3.14
C ILE A 277 21.92 -8.97 3.72
N ASP A 278 21.66 -10.17 4.22
CA ASP A 278 22.71 -11.15 4.55
C ASP A 278 22.45 -12.48 3.83
N VAL A 279 23.34 -12.76 2.86
CA VAL A 279 23.37 -13.99 2.06
C VAL A 279 24.60 -14.86 2.35
N SER A 280 25.38 -14.53 3.38
CA SER A 280 26.63 -15.25 3.73
C SER A 280 26.40 -16.74 3.94
N ASN A 281 25.27 -17.11 4.55
CA ASN A 281 24.91 -18.46 4.95
C ASN A 281 24.20 -19.29 3.85
N TRP A 282 24.17 -18.84 2.59
CA TRP A 282 23.39 -19.50 1.51
C TRP A 282 23.69 -21.00 1.30
N SER A 283 24.94 -21.43 1.51
CA SER A 283 25.34 -22.84 1.37
C SER A 283 24.66 -23.76 2.40
N SER A 284 24.31 -23.23 3.58
CA SER A 284 23.63 -23.99 4.63
C SER A 284 22.18 -24.34 4.31
N ILE A 285 21.58 -23.70 3.28
CA ILE A 285 20.24 -24.05 2.77
C ILE A 285 20.20 -25.53 2.37
N PHE A 286 21.18 -25.98 1.59
CA PHE A 286 21.20 -27.33 1.03
C PHE A 286 21.44 -28.44 2.08
N GLY A 287 22.12 -28.10 3.18
CA GLY A 287 22.28 -28.98 4.34
C GLY A 287 21.09 -28.97 5.32
N SER A 288 20.13 -28.06 5.14
CA SER A 288 18.98 -27.93 6.03
C SER A 288 18.04 -29.13 5.92
N ARG A 289 17.62 -29.66 7.08
CA ARG A 289 16.61 -30.75 7.15
C ARG A 289 15.32 -30.38 6.41
N MET A 290 14.92 -29.10 6.43
CA MET A 290 13.72 -28.61 5.74
C MET A 290 13.89 -28.62 4.21
N PHE A 291 15.09 -28.29 3.71
CA PHE A 291 15.39 -28.34 2.27
C PHE A 291 15.37 -29.78 1.76
N ILE A 292 16.08 -30.67 2.45
CA ILE A 292 16.15 -32.10 2.09
C ILE A 292 14.74 -32.72 2.13
N LEU A 293 13.97 -32.46 3.20
CA LEU A 293 12.58 -32.92 3.32
C LEU A 293 11.69 -32.37 2.19
N GLY A 294 11.82 -31.07 1.87
CA GLY A 294 11.07 -30.43 0.79
C GLY A 294 11.36 -31.04 -0.59
N VAL A 295 12.63 -31.27 -0.91
CA VAL A 295 13.06 -31.95 -2.15
C VAL A 295 12.54 -33.39 -2.22
N VAL A 296 12.62 -34.14 -1.11
CA VAL A 296 12.10 -35.52 -1.04
C VAL A 296 10.58 -35.54 -1.27
N ILE A 297 9.82 -34.69 -0.58
CA ILE A 297 8.35 -34.65 -0.72
C ILE A 297 7.95 -34.18 -2.13
N PHE A 298 8.67 -33.22 -2.71
CA PHE A 298 8.46 -32.79 -4.10
C PHE A 298 8.71 -33.96 -5.07
N GLY A 299 9.83 -34.68 -4.92
CA GLY A 299 10.17 -35.86 -5.72
C GLY A 299 9.14 -36.99 -5.61
N LEU A 300 8.62 -37.24 -4.40
CA LEU A 300 7.52 -38.19 -4.19
C LEU A 300 6.23 -37.76 -4.91
N GLY A 301 5.92 -36.45 -4.94
CA GLY A 301 4.82 -35.89 -5.74
C GLY A 301 4.99 -36.11 -7.25
N VAL A 302 6.19 -35.82 -7.78
CA VAL A 302 6.54 -36.06 -9.19
C VAL A 302 6.44 -37.55 -9.56
N LEU A 303 6.95 -38.43 -8.70
CA LEU A 303 6.83 -39.88 -8.87
C LEU A 303 5.35 -40.33 -8.86
N ALA A 304 4.54 -39.81 -7.94
CA ALA A 304 3.12 -40.11 -7.87
C ALA A 304 2.36 -39.65 -9.13
N ALA A 305 2.66 -38.46 -9.67
CA ALA A 305 2.05 -37.95 -10.91
C ALA A 305 2.40 -38.82 -12.12
N ARG A 306 3.67 -39.24 -12.22
CA ARG A 306 4.13 -40.10 -13.31
C ARG A 306 3.49 -41.49 -13.22
N LEU A 307 3.46 -42.11 -12.04
CA LEU A 307 2.83 -43.42 -11.83
C LEU A 307 1.31 -43.40 -12.05
N ALA A 308 0.63 -42.32 -11.66
CA ALA A 308 -0.79 -42.15 -11.90
C ALA A 308 -1.12 -41.92 -13.39
N GLY A 309 -0.33 -41.08 -14.07
CA GLY A 309 -0.44 -40.85 -15.52
C GLY A 309 -0.28 -42.15 -16.33
N LEU A 310 0.77 -42.92 -16.04
CA LEU A 310 1.05 -44.20 -16.71
C LEU A 310 -0.11 -45.20 -16.62
N ARG A 311 -0.88 -45.20 -15.52
CA ARG A 311 -2.07 -46.06 -15.35
C ARG A 311 -3.27 -45.63 -16.20
N ARG A 312 -3.25 -44.42 -16.76
CA ARG A 312 -4.35 -43.83 -17.56
C ARG A 312 -3.95 -43.54 -19.01
N GLY A 313 -2.76 -43.96 -19.44
CA GLY A 313 -2.22 -43.66 -20.78
C GLY A 313 -1.72 -42.22 -20.96
N ASP A 314 -1.64 -41.43 -19.89
CA ASP A 314 -1.12 -40.07 -19.90
C ASP A 314 0.38 -40.07 -19.52
N THR A 315 1.13 -39.11 -20.05
CA THR A 315 2.53 -38.92 -19.66
C THR A 315 2.68 -38.39 -18.24
N PHE A 316 1.71 -37.61 -17.72
CA PHE A 316 1.79 -37.01 -16.40
C PHE A 316 0.41 -36.56 -15.87
N GLU A 317 -0.05 -37.11 -14.74
CA GLU A 317 -1.35 -36.69 -14.20
C GLU A 317 -1.26 -35.37 -13.41
N TRP A 318 -1.92 -34.34 -13.95
CA TRP A 318 -2.28 -33.15 -13.19
C TRP A 318 -3.58 -33.39 -12.41
N GLY A 319 -3.44 -33.53 -11.08
CA GLY A 319 -4.54 -33.76 -10.14
C GLY A 319 -4.09 -33.57 -8.69
N PRO A 320 -5.01 -33.39 -7.72
CA PRO A 320 -4.68 -32.99 -6.35
C PRO A 320 -3.82 -33.97 -5.57
N GLY A 321 -3.94 -35.29 -5.85
CA GLY A 321 -3.13 -36.32 -5.19
C GLY A 321 -1.63 -36.10 -5.38
N PRO A 322 -1.13 -36.01 -6.63
CA PRO A 322 0.25 -35.64 -6.90
C PRO A 322 0.61 -34.16 -6.68
N LEU A 323 -0.33 -33.24 -6.92
CA LEU A 323 -0.06 -31.79 -6.76
C LEU A 323 0.17 -31.38 -5.30
N SER A 324 -0.53 -31.98 -4.33
CA SER A 324 -0.41 -31.56 -2.93
C SER A 324 0.99 -31.81 -2.32
N PRO A 325 1.66 -32.96 -2.51
CA PRO A 325 3.06 -33.13 -2.12
C PRO A 325 4.01 -32.21 -2.91
N MET A 326 3.79 -31.97 -4.21
CA MET A 326 4.64 -31.04 -4.98
C MET A 326 4.59 -29.63 -4.39
N VAL A 327 3.39 -29.08 -4.20
CA VAL A 327 3.20 -27.72 -3.67
C VAL A 327 3.76 -27.60 -2.26
N PHE A 328 3.55 -28.62 -1.41
CA PHE A 328 4.11 -28.64 -0.06
C PHE A 328 5.63 -28.78 -0.05
N GLY A 329 6.22 -29.59 -0.95
CA GLY A 329 7.66 -29.71 -1.12
C GLY A 329 8.31 -28.40 -1.58
N VAL A 330 7.71 -27.71 -2.57
CA VAL A 330 8.14 -26.37 -3.01
C VAL A 330 8.03 -25.36 -1.87
N PHE A 331 6.94 -25.40 -1.08
CA PHE A 331 6.79 -24.53 0.09
C PHE A 331 7.87 -24.79 1.14
N LEU A 332 8.22 -26.05 1.43
CA LEU A 332 9.28 -26.41 2.37
C LEU A 332 10.68 -26.01 1.87
N VAL A 333 10.95 -26.14 0.57
CA VAL A 333 12.21 -25.65 -0.03
C VAL A 333 12.30 -24.12 0.09
N ALA A 334 11.24 -23.39 -0.26
CA ALA A 334 11.20 -21.94 -0.10
C ALA A 334 11.30 -21.52 1.38
N PHE A 335 10.63 -22.23 2.29
CA PHE A 335 10.76 -22.05 3.73
C PHE A 335 12.20 -22.24 4.19
N ALA A 336 12.91 -23.28 3.71
CA ALA A 336 14.31 -23.52 4.05
C ALA A 336 15.22 -22.39 3.54
N VAL A 337 14.98 -21.86 2.33
CA VAL A 337 15.69 -20.69 1.80
C VAL A 337 15.50 -19.48 2.71
N PHE A 338 14.25 -19.11 3.01
CA PHE A 338 13.96 -17.89 3.78
C PHE A 338 14.24 -18.01 5.28
N ALA A 339 14.19 -19.21 5.86
CA ALA A 339 14.57 -19.44 7.26
C ALA A 339 16.10 -19.44 7.48
N THR A 340 16.89 -19.60 6.42
CA THR A 340 18.36 -19.61 6.47
C THR A 340 18.97 -18.26 6.07
N LEU A 341 18.47 -17.62 5.01
CA LEU A 341 18.91 -16.30 4.58
C LEU A 341 18.39 -15.22 5.55
N ARG A 342 19.10 -14.10 5.68
CA ARG A 342 18.78 -13.05 6.67
C ARG A 342 18.69 -11.67 6.06
N GLY A 343 18.13 -10.76 6.85
CA GLY A 343 18.03 -9.34 6.53
C GLY A 343 16.62 -8.89 6.17
N THR A 344 16.40 -7.60 6.33
CA THR A 344 15.12 -6.89 6.18
C THR A 344 14.45 -7.11 4.81
N ILE A 345 15.22 -7.23 3.71
CA ILE A 345 14.67 -7.49 2.38
C ILE A 345 14.25 -8.95 2.23
N ILE A 346 15.07 -9.90 2.71
CA ILE A 346 14.77 -11.34 2.70
C ILE A 346 13.50 -11.63 3.51
N ASN A 347 13.37 -10.99 4.67
CA ASN A 347 12.15 -11.07 5.49
C ASN A 347 10.91 -10.60 4.71
N ASN A 348 10.97 -9.45 4.03
CA ASN A 348 9.81 -8.96 3.28
C ASN A 348 9.44 -9.92 2.13
N LEU A 349 10.42 -10.53 1.46
CA LEU A 349 10.19 -11.58 0.46
C LEU A 349 9.58 -12.86 1.07
N TRP A 350 10.01 -13.26 2.26
CA TRP A 350 9.45 -14.40 2.99
C TRP A 350 7.99 -14.14 3.35
N TRP A 351 7.68 -12.97 3.90
CA TRP A 351 6.31 -12.52 4.15
C TRP A 351 5.49 -12.59 2.86
N VAL A 352 5.97 -12.01 1.76
CA VAL A 352 5.30 -12.02 0.46
C VAL A 352 4.98 -13.44 0.00
N PHE A 353 5.94 -14.35 0.07
CA PHE A 353 5.73 -15.75 -0.33
C PHE A 353 4.73 -16.46 0.59
N THR A 354 5.02 -16.52 1.90
CA THR A 354 4.28 -17.33 2.85
C THR A 354 2.88 -16.78 3.12
N VAL A 355 2.72 -15.47 3.36
CA VAL A 355 1.39 -14.89 3.61
C VAL A 355 0.51 -15.02 2.37
N THR A 356 1.04 -14.69 1.18
CA THR A 356 0.24 -14.76 -0.05
C THR A 356 -0.17 -16.19 -0.37
N ALA A 357 0.75 -17.17 -0.32
CA ALA A 357 0.44 -18.56 -0.61
C ALA A 357 -0.57 -19.14 0.40
N VAL A 358 -0.35 -18.94 1.70
CA VAL A 358 -1.19 -19.53 2.75
C VAL A 358 -2.55 -18.83 2.82
N ALA A 359 -2.65 -17.50 2.79
CA ALA A 359 -3.94 -16.80 2.83
C ALA A 359 -4.78 -17.02 1.55
N THR A 360 -4.13 -17.20 0.39
CA THR A 360 -4.82 -17.59 -0.85
C THR A 360 -5.36 -19.02 -0.73
N GLY A 361 -4.52 -19.98 -0.32
CA GLY A 361 -4.89 -21.38 -0.18
C GLY A 361 -5.98 -21.63 0.88
N LEU A 362 -5.83 -21.03 2.07
CA LEU A 362 -6.84 -21.10 3.13
C LEU A 362 -8.14 -20.42 2.72
N GLY A 363 -8.07 -19.23 2.11
CA GLY A 363 -9.28 -18.53 1.65
C GLY A 363 -10.07 -19.33 0.63
N LEU A 364 -9.37 -19.94 -0.33
CA LEU A 364 -9.98 -20.79 -1.35
C LEU A 364 -10.57 -22.07 -0.74
N ALA A 365 -9.86 -22.73 0.17
CA ALA A 365 -10.37 -23.90 0.88
C ALA A 365 -11.61 -23.56 1.71
N VAL A 366 -11.58 -22.44 2.45
CA VAL A 366 -12.74 -21.98 3.23
C VAL A 366 -13.91 -21.61 2.32
N ALA A 367 -13.68 -20.93 1.19
CA ALA A 367 -14.76 -20.59 0.25
C ALA A 367 -15.52 -21.86 -0.19
N VAL A 368 -14.78 -22.87 -0.67
CA VAL A 368 -15.34 -24.16 -1.11
C VAL A 368 -16.07 -24.91 0.01
N LEU A 369 -15.58 -24.84 1.25
CA LEU A 369 -16.19 -25.51 2.40
C LEU A 369 -17.41 -24.74 2.95
N ALA A 370 -17.36 -23.42 3.00
CA ALA A 370 -18.42 -22.56 3.49
C ALA A 370 -19.64 -22.61 2.56
N ASP A 371 -19.43 -22.61 1.24
CA ASP A 371 -20.47 -22.72 0.22
C ASP A 371 -21.21 -24.08 0.25
N ARG A 372 -20.64 -25.10 0.90
CA ARG A 372 -21.28 -26.42 1.14
C ARG A 372 -21.98 -26.51 2.51
N SER A 373 -21.93 -25.46 3.33
CA SER A 373 -22.47 -25.48 4.70
C SER A 373 -23.94 -25.03 4.77
N LYS A 374 -24.77 -25.77 5.51
CA LYS A 374 -26.16 -25.38 5.82
C LYS A 374 -26.30 -24.02 6.53
N ARG A 375 -25.21 -23.45 7.05
CA ARG A 375 -25.16 -22.12 7.68
C ARG A 375 -24.07 -21.23 7.06
N GLU A 376 -23.97 -21.24 5.72
CA GLU A 376 -23.00 -20.46 4.92
C GLU A 376 -22.79 -19.03 5.46
N ASN A 377 -23.88 -18.24 5.58
CA ASN A 377 -23.82 -16.82 5.97
C ASN A 377 -23.16 -16.60 7.34
N LEU A 378 -23.44 -17.47 8.32
CA LEU A 378 -22.83 -17.38 9.65
C LEU A 378 -21.33 -17.74 9.60
N ALA A 379 -20.98 -18.82 8.91
CA ALA A 379 -19.58 -19.25 8.75
C ALA A 379 -18.74 -18.17 8.08
N LYS A 380 -19.26 -17.58 6.99
CA LYS A 380 -18.60 -16.47 6.28
C LYS A 380 -18.47 -15.23 7.16
N SER A 381 -19.50 -14.86 7.92
CA SER A 381 -19.47 -13.69 8.81
C SER A 381 -18.40 -13.83 9.90
N ILE A 382 -18.28 -15.01 10.52
CA ILE A 382 -17.26 -15.27 11.55
C ILE A 382 -15.84 -15.20 10.97
N ILE A 383 -15.62 -15.78 9.79
CA ILE A 383 -14.29 -15.83 9.16
C ILE A 383 -13.90 -14.47 8.53
N PHE A 384 -14.88 -13.64 8.17
CA PHE A 384 -14.66 -12.28 7.69
C PHE A 384 -14.45 -11.27 8.83
N MET A 385 -15.00 -11.51 10.02
CA MET A 385 -14.94 -10.61 11.18
C MET A 385 -13.53 -10.05 11.52
N PRO A 386 -12.42 -10.81 11.41
CA PRO A 386 -11.08 -10.28 11.69
C PRO A 386 -10.68 -9.06 10.84
N MET A 387 -11.27 -8.90 9.65
CA MET A 387 -11.00 -7.75 8.78
C MET A 387 -11.52 -6.41 9.29
N ALA A 388 -12.46 -6.42 10.25
CA ALA A 388 -12.89 -5.20 10.93
C ALA A 388 -11.85 -4.69 11.95
N ILE A 389 -10.85 -5.51 12.29
CA ILE A 389 -9.79 -5.19 13.26
C ILE A 389 -8.61 -4.56 12.53
N SER A 390 -8.08 -3.44 13.05
CA SER A 390 -6.86 -2.84 12.50
C SER A 390 -5.65 -3.76 12.68
N PHE A 391 -4.67 -3.68 11.79
CA PHE A 391 -3.45 -4.51 11.88
C PHE A 391 -2.69 -4.27 13.20
N VAL A 392 -2.69 -3.03 13.70
CA VAL A 392 -2.18 -2.68 15.04
C VAL A 392 -2.96 -3.42 16.14
N GLY A 393 -4.30 -3.36 16.12
CA GLY A 393 -5.15 -4.02 17.11
C GLY A 393 -5.00 -5.54 17.10
N ALA A 394 -4.95 -6.14 15.91
CA ALA A 394 -4.70 -7.57 15.75
C ALA A 394 -3.31 -7.96 16.27
N GLY A 395 -2.26 -7.17 15.99
CA GLY A 395 -0.92 -7.36 16.54
C GLY A 395 -0.90 -7.34 18.07
N ILE A 396 -1.67 -6.45 18.71
CA ILE A 396 -1.83 -6.41 20.17
C ILE A 396 -2.53 -7.67 20.70
N ILE A 397 -3.64 -8.10 20.07
CA ILE A 397 -4.39 -9.30 20.46
C ILE A 397 -3.48 -10.54 20.41
N TRP A 398 -2.77 -10.75 19.30
CA TRP A 398 -1.88 -11.89 19.14
C TRP A 398 -0.64 -11.80 20.05
N ARG A 399 -0.11 -10.60 20.31
CA ARG A 399 0.94 -10.39 21.32
C ARG A 399 0.49 -10.82 22.72
N PHE A 400 -0.78 -10.61 23.10
CA PHE A 400 -1.32 -11.17 24.34
C PHE A 400 -1.51 -12.69 24.27
N MET A 401 -1.92 -13.27 23.14
CA MET A 401 -2.01 -14.73 22.99
C MET A 401 -0.65 -15.44 23.09
N TYR A 402 0.43 -14.79 22.66
CA TYR A 402 1.79 -15.34 22.61
C TYR A 402 2.65 -15.04 23.85
N ILE A 403 2.21 -14.18 24.77
CA ILE A 403 3.09 -13.70 25.85
C ILE A 403 3.57 -14.86 26.74
N ALA A 404 4.89 -15.02 26.84
CA ALA A 404 5.56 -15.90 27.78
C ALA A 404 5.84 -15.13 29.07
N ARG A 405 5.60 -15.77 30.22
CA ARG A 405 6.00 -15.29 31.56
C ARG A 405 7.09 -16.19 32.13
N PRO A 406 7.91 -15.74 33.10
CA PRO A 406 8.92 -16.61 33.74
C PRO A 406 8.31 -17.94 34.25
N PRO A 407 9.05 -19.07 34.18
CA PRO A 407 8.61 -20.40 34.60
C PRO A 407 7.87 -20.52 35.93
N GLN A 408 8.19 -19.63 36.88
CA GLN A 408 7.66 -19.57 38.24
C GLN A 408 6.31 -18.86 38.36
N ARG A 409 5.79 -18.28 37.25
CA ARG A 409 4.50 -17.60 37.21
C ARG A 409 3.54 -18.30 36.25
N GLU A 410 2.26 -18.28 36.59
CA GLU A 410 1.22 -18.77 35.69
C GLU A 410 1.26 -18.03 34.34
N GLN A 411 1.16 -18.81 33.27
CA GLN A 411 1.16 -18.31 31.90
C GLN A 411 -0.20 -17.69 31.57
N THR A 412 -0.21 -16.46 31.07
CA THR A 412 -1.44 -15.75 30.69
C THR A 412 -1.67 -15.69 29.18
N GLY A 413 -0.64 -15.94 28.37
CA GLY A 413 -0.80 -16.08 26.93
C GLY A 413 -1.43 -17.42 26.60
N VAL A 414 -2.58 -17.40 25.91
CA VAL A 414 -3.43 -18.59 25.66
C VAL A 414 -2.65 -19.75 25.06
N LEU A 415 -1.70 -19.50 24.14
CA LEU A 415 -0.91 -20.59 23.55
C LEU A 415 0.13 -21.15 24.53
N ASN A 416 0.72 -20.31 25.38
CA ASN A 416 1.68 -20.75 26.40
C ASN A 416 1.00 -21.46 27.58
N SER A 417 -0.21 -21.03 27.99
CA SER A 417 -0.97 -21.76 29.00
C SER A 417 -1.42 -23.13 28.49
N LEU A 418 -1.89 -23.23 27.24
CA LEU A 418 -2.20 -24.52 26.61
C LEU A 418 -0.96 -25.42 26.46
N TRP A 419 0.19 -24.84 26.08
CA TRP A 419 1.45 -25.59 25.93
C TRP A 419 1.94 -26.21 27.25
N VAL A 420 1.94 -25.42 28.33
CA VAL A 420 2.32 -25.90 29.67
C VAL A 420 1.29 -26.87 30.24
N TRP A 421 -0.02 -26.65 29.99
CA TRP A 421 -1.09 -27.55 30.41
C TRP A 421 -1.00 -28.92 29.74
N LEU A 422 -0.68 -28.98 28.44
CA LEU A 422 -0.36 -30.23 27.74
C LEU A 422 0.84 -30.95 28.38
N GLY A 423 1.83 -30.19 28.87
CA GLY A 423 2.93 -30.67 29.69
C GLY A 423 2.53 -31.38 30.97
N GLN A 424 1.68 -30.72 31.75
CA GLN A 424 1.17 -31.25 33.00
C GLN A 424 0.37 -32.54 32.76
N ILE A 425 -0.50 -32.57 31.75
CA ILE A 425 -1.24 -33.80 31.38
C ILE A 425 -0.27 -34.89 30.93
N SER A 426 0.70 -34.58 30.08
CA SER A 426 1.63 -35.55 29.52
C SER A 426 2.56 -36.21 30.54
N ASN A 427 2.77 -35.60 31.72
CA ASN A 427 3.55 -36.16 32.81
C ASN A 427 2.70 -36.71 33.96
N SER A 428 1.42 -36.32 34.07
CA SER A 428 0.50 -36.91 35.04
C SER A 428 0.20 -38.38 34.70
N GLY A 429 0.35 -39.31 35.65
CA GLY A 429 0.12 -40.74 35.38
C GLY A 429 -1.28 -41.04 34.84
N THR A 430 -2.31 -40.49 35.50
CA THR A 430 -3.72 -40.65 35.09
C THR A 430 -4.01 -39.91 33.78
N GLY A 431 -3.60 -38.64 33.63
CA GLY A 431 -3.90 -37.84 32.45
C GLY A 431 -3.20 -38.34 31.19
N LYS A 432 -1.94 -38.78 31.29
CA LYS A 432 -1.20 -39.46 30.22
C LYS A 432 -1.94 -40.71 29.74
N THR A 433 -2.39 -41.55 30.68
CA THR A 433 -3.09 -42.80 30.36
C THR A 433 -4.42 -42.53 29.65
N VAL A 434 -5.22 -41.58 30.15
CA VAL A 434 -6.50 -41.17 29.52
C VAL A 434 -6.26 -40.56 28.13
N ALA A 435 -5.29 -39.64 27.99
CA ALA A 435 -4.99 -38.99 26.72
C ALA A 435 -4.53 -39.99 25.64
N VAL A 436 -3.61 -40.91 25.99
CA VAL A 436 -3.18 -41.98 25.09
C VAL A 436 -4.34 -42.90 24.73
N GLY A 437 -5.20 -43.27 25.69
CA GLY A 437 -6.38 -44.10 25.44
C GLY A 437 -7.35 -43.46 24.44
N VAL A 438 -7.70 -42.18 24.63
CA VAL A 438 -8.57 -41.44 23.70
C VAL A 438 -7.93 -41.33 22.32
N LEU A 439 -6.64 -40.96 22.23
CA LEU A 439 -5.93 -40.86 20.96
C LEU A 439 -5.84 -42.21 20.23
N ALA A 440 -5.61 -43.31 20.96
CA ALA A 440 -5.60 -44.66 20.40
C ALA A 440 -6.96 -45.06 19.83
N VAL A 441 -8.06 -44.76 20.54
CA VAL A 441 -9.43 -44.99 20.03
C VAL A 441 -9.69 -44.19 18.75
N VAL A 442 -9.26 -42.92 18.69
CA VAL A 442 -9.38 -42.08 17.48
C VAL A 442 -8.55 -42.65 16.33
N VAL A 443 -7.31 -43.08 16.57
CA VAL A 443 -6.44 -43.71 15.56
C VAL A 443 -7.04 -45.01 15.04
N ILE A 444 -7.59 -45.86 15.91
CA ILE A 444 -8.27 -47.11 15.51
C ILE A 444 -9.51 -46.77 14.67
N GLY A 445 -10.34 -45.80 15.09
CA GLY A 445 -11.51 -45.35 14.32
C GLY A 445 -11.14 -44.83 12.94
N LEU A 446 -10.11 -43.99 12.83
CA LEU A 446 -9.58 -43.52 11.55
C LEU A 446 -9.01 -44.66 10.70
N ALA A 447 -8.32 -45.63 11.30
CA ALA A 447 -7.79 -46.79 10.57
C ALA A 447 -8.91 -47.66 9.99
N LEU A 448 -10.01 -47.85 10.72
CA LEU A 448 -11.21 -48.53 10.24
C LEU A 448 -11.90 -47.77 9.10
N VAL A 449 -11.99 -46.43 9.17
CA VAL A 449 -12.47 -45.58 8.07
C VAL A 449 -11.53 -45.64 6.85
N GLY A 450 -10.22 -45.75 7.08
CA GLY A 450 -9.23 -45.95 6.00
C GLY A 450 -9.38 -47.28 5.30
N LEU A 451 -9.54 -48.36 6.07
CA LEU A 451 -9.77 -49.72 5.59
C LEU A 451 -11.10 -49.85 4.84
N SER A 452 -12.18 -49.21 5.31
CA SER A 452 -13.46 -49.20 4.60
C SER A 452 -13.38 -48.36 3.32
N GLY A 453 -12.72 -47.19 3.36
CA GLY A 453 -12.46 -46.37 2.19
C GLY A 453 -11.66 -47.11 1.11
N TYR A 454 -10.61 -47.83 1.50
CA TYR A 454 -9.80 -48.66 0.58
C TYR A 454 -10.62 -49.79 -0.03
N ARG A 455 -11.37 -50.55 0.79
CA ARG A 455 -12.25 -51.63 0.31
C ARG A 455 -13.39 -51.14 -0.59
N GLY A 456 -13.88 -49.93 -0.38
CA GLY A 456 -14.90 -49.27 -1.19
C GLY A 456 -14.38 -48.52 -2.43
N GLY A 457 -13.08 -48.63 -2.76
CA GLY A 457 -12.47 -47.92 -3.90
C GLY A 457 -12.32 -46.40 -3.71
N ASN A 458 -12.69 -45.86 -2.55
CA ASN A 458 -12.55 -44.44 -2.21
C ASN A 458 -11.14 -44.16 -1.68
N ASN A 459 -10.20 -44.07 -2.62
CA ASN A 459 -8.79 -43.74 -2.34
C ASN A 459 -8.63 -42.43 -1.55
N GLY A 460 -9.55 -41.47 -1.68
CA GLY A 460 -9.53 -40.22 -0.93
C GLY A 460 -9.71 -40.43 0.58
N MET A 461 -10.66 -41.28 0.99
CA MET A 461 -10.86 -41.64 2.40
C MET A 461 -9.67 -42.44 2.96
N ALA A 462 -9.16 -43.40 2.19
CA ALA A 462 -8.00 -44.20 2.59
C ALA A 462 -6.74 -43.34 2.81
N ILE A 463 -6.41 -42.45 1.86
CA ILE A 463 -5.26 -41.55 1.98
C ILE A 463 -5.49 -40.54 3.12
N GLY A 464 -6.67 -39.94 3.21
CA GLY A 464 -7.01 -38.96 4.26
C GLY A 464 -6.86 -39.50 5.67
N SER A 465 -7.33 -40.73 5.92
CA SER A 465 -7.15 -41.40 7.22
C SER A 465 -5.67 -41.63 7.56
N VAL A 466 -4.86 -42.17 6.64
CA VAL A 466 -3.42 -42.42 6.86
C VAL A 466 -2.66 -41.12 7.15
N VAL A 467 -2.91 -40.07 6.37
CA VAL A 467 -2.30 -38.74 6.59
C VAL A 467 -2.70 -38.15 7.95
N THR A 468 -3.92 -38.41 8.42
CA THR A 468 -4.40 -37.93 9.74
C THR A 468 -3.86 -38.78 10.90
N ILE A 469 -3.64 -40.08 10.69
CA ILE A 469 -3.11 -41.00 11.71
C ILE A 469 -1.65 -40.70 12.05
N LEU A 470 -0.82 -40.32 11.05
CA LEU A 470 0.62 -40.12 11.26
C LEU A 470 0.95 -39.03 12.33
N PRO A 471 0.34 -37.82 12.33
CA PRO A 471 0.48 -36.87 13.43
C PRO A 471 -0.01 -37.40 14.78
N LEU A 472 -1.14 -38.12 14.80
CA LEU A 472 -1.71 -38.65 16.05
C LEU A 472 -0.80 -39.73 16.67
N LEU A 473 -0.19 -40.59 15.85
CA LEU A 473 0.81 -41.56 16.31
C LEU A 473 2.07 -40.87 16.86
N TRP A 474 2.52 -39.77 16.25
CA TRP A 474 3.63 -38.98 16.78
C TRP A 474 3.30 -38.31 18.12
N ILE A 475 2.07 -37.81 18.29
CA ILE A 475 1.55 -37.30 19.56
C ILE A 475 1.50 -38.41 20.62
N ILE A 476 0.96 -39.59 20.29
CA ILE A 476 0.94 -40.76 21.19
C ILE A 476 2.37 -41.17 21.60
N TYR A 477 3.31 -41.24 20.65
CA TYR A 477 4.71 -41.53 20.93
C TYR A 477 5.32 -40.51 21.91
N LYS A 478 5.02 -39.22 21.74
CA LYS A 478 5.49 -38.19 22.67
C LYS A 478 4.85 -38.32 24.06
N PHE A 479 3.55 -38.55 24.16
CA PHE A 479 2.89 -38.86 25.45
C PHE A 479 3.51 -40.07 26.15
N LEU A 480 3.79 -41.15 25.41
CA LEU A 480 4.35 -42.39 25.95
C LEU A 480 5.83 -42.24 26.37
N GLY A 481 6.65 -41.56 25.56
CA GLY A 481 8.08 -41.34 25.80
C GLY A 481 8.39 -40.03 26.54
N PRO A 482 9.12 -39.08 25.91
CA PRO A 482 9.75 -37.93 26.58
C PRO A 482 8.78 -36.80 27.00
N GLY A 483 7.47 -37.00 26.84
CA GLY A 483 6.45 -36.00 27.08
C GLY A 483 6.21 -35.03 25.92
N LEU A 484 5.09 -34.33 25.99
CA LEU A 484 4.76 -33.13 25.21
C LEU A 484 4.85 -31.89 26.11
N GLY A 485 5.01 -30.71 25.50
CA GLY A 485 4.54 -29.46 26.09
C GLY A 485 5.32 -28.91 27.28
N GLY A 486 6.31 -28.05 27.05
CA GLY A 486 6.64 -26.97 27.98
C GLY A 486 6.84 -27.33 29.46
N PHE A 487 7.68 -28.32 29.74
CA PHE A 487 8.16 -28.63 31.08
C PHE A 487 9.66 -28.96 31.04
N MET A 488 10.37 -28.70 32.15
CA MET A 488 11.69 -29.27 32.42
C MET A 488 11.68 -29.91 33.80
N VAL A 489 12.27 -31.09 33.91
CA VAL A 489 12.58 -31.71 35.20
C VAL A 489 13.98 -31.26 35.58
N ILE A 490 14.13 -30.61 36.74
CA ILE A 490 15.45 -30.24 37.25
C ILE A 490 16.11 -31.50 37.80
N GLU A 491 17.15 -32.00 37.12
CA GLU A 491 17.85 -33.26 37.50
C GLU A 491 18.36 -33.25 38.94
N ALA A 492 18.69 -32.07 39.49
CA ALA A 492 19.20 -31.90 40.85
C ALA A 492 18.14 -31.93 41.96
N THR A 493 16.86 -31.67 41.65
CA THR A 493 15.77 -31.59 42.66
C THR A 493 14.55 -32.45 42.35
N GLY A 494 14.42 -32.96 41.12
CA GLY A 494 13.22 -33.65 40.65
C GLY A 494 12.01 -32.74 40.39
N GLU A 495 12.14 -31.42 40.61
CA GLU A 495 11.04 -30.48 40.42
C GLU A 495 10.70 -30.27 38.94
N ILE A 496 9.39 -30.26 38.65
CA ILE A 496 8.85 -29.99 37.32
C ILE A 496 8.57 -28.48 37.20
N GLN A 497 9.38 -27.77 36.41
CA GLN A 497 9.17 -26.35 36.10
C GLN A 497 8.54 -26.16 34.72
N SER A 498 7.73 -25.11 34.57
CA SER A 498 7.09 -24.79 33.26
C SER A 498 8.09 -24.18 32.28
N GLN A 499 8.05 -24.61 31.02
CA GLN A 499 8.93 -24.11 29.95
C GLN A 499 8.08 -23.48 28.83
N PRO A 500 7.72 -22.19 28.94
CA PRO A 500 6.98 -21.48 27.91
C PRO A 500 7.83 -21.25 26.64
N ILE A 501 7.16 -21.17 25.49
CA ILE A 501 7.77 -20.83 24.20
C ILE A 501 7.77 -19.31 24.04
N GLN A 502 8.92 -18.74 23.68
CA GLN A 502 9.03 -17.34 23.28
C GLN A 502 8.72 -17.21 21.78
N PHE A 503 7.44 -17.35 21.42
CA PHE A 503 6.99 -17.43 20.02
C PHE A 503 7.57 -16.33 19.12
N THR A 504 7.68 -15.09 19.59
CA THR A 504 8.20 -13.94 18.82
C THR A 504 9.73 -13.77 18.85
N SER A 505 10.44 -14.58 19.64
CA SER A 505 11.90 -14.53 19.80
C SER A 505 12.61 -15.74 19.17
N GLU A 506 11.98 -16.91 19.21
CA GLU A 506 12.57 -18.18 18.78
C GLU A 506 12.69 -18.32 17.27
N ARG A 507 13.92 -18.26 16.76
CA ARG A 507 14.24 -18.45 15.34
C ARG A 507 14.17 -19.94 14.96
N PRO A 508 13.75 -20.29 13.73
CA PRO A 508 13.32 -19.39 12.64
C PRO A 508 11.81 -19.08 12.67
N PHE A 509 11.05 -19.62 13.63
CA PHE A 509 9.58 -19.55 13.60
C PHE A 509 9.01 -18.20 14.04
N ASN A 510 9.79 -17.37 14.73
CA ASN A 510 9.39 -16.03 15.15
C ASN A 510 8.74 -15.20 14.04
N ASN A 511 9.32 -15.15 12.85
CA ASN A 511 8.76 -14.39 11.74
C ASN A 511 7.39 -14.96 11.27
N ILE A 512 7.24 -16.30 11.32
CA ILE A 512 5.98 -16.99 10.99
C ILE A 512 4.86 -16.62 11.97
N TRP A 513 5.15 -16.50 13.27
CA TRP A 513 4.14 -16.13 14.26
C TRP A 513 3.59 -14.71 14.04
N LEU A 514 4.38 -13.79 13.48
CA LEU A 514 3.87 -12.49 13.03
C LEU A 514 3.05 -12.63 11.73
N MET A 515 3.49 -13.47 10.78
CA MET A 515 2.74 -13.75 9.55
C MET A 515 1.36 -14.38 9.80
N VAL A 516 1.21 -15.22 10.83
CA VAL A 516 -0.08 -15.83 11.24
C VAL A 516 -1.16 -14.76 11.46
N VAL A 517 -0.80 -13.60 12.04
CA VAL A 517 -1.72 -12.48 12.25
C VAL A 517 -2.28 -11.98 10.92
N LEU A 518 -1.42 -11.76 9.92
CA LEU A 518 -1.85 -11.26 8.61
C LEU A 518 -2.57 -12.35 7.81
N ILE A 519 -2.14 -13.61 7.88
CA ILE A 519 -2.82 -14.75 7.26
C ILE A 519 -4.26 -14.87 7.78
N TRP A 520 -4.45 -14.77 9.10
CA TRP A 520 -5.76 -14.84 9.74
C TRP A 520 -6.72 -13.75 9.22
N ILE A 521 -6.25 -12.49 9.14
CA ILE A 521 -7.04 -11.37 8.60
C ILE A 521 -7.33 -11.56 7.11
N GLN A 522 -6.30 -11.85 6.32
CA GLN A 522 -6.39 -11.92 4.86
C GLN A 522 -7.16 -13.16 4.37
N THR A 523 -7.26 -14.24 5.16
CA THR A 523 -8.09 -15.41 4.83
C THR A 523 -9.57 -15.04 4.69
N GLY A 524 -10.05 -14.06 5.47
CA GLY A 524 -11.42 -13.53 5.33
C GLY A 524 -11.63 -12.76 4.03
N PHE A 525 -10.65 -11.94 3.62
CA PHE A 525 -10.64 -11.22 2.34
C PHE A 525 -10.70 -12.17 1.14
N THR A 526 -9.77 -13.12 1.10
CA THR A 526 -9.60 -14.05 -0.02
C THR A 526 -10.81 -14.98 -0.15
N MET A 527 -11.35 -15.48 0.98
CA MET A 527 -12.56 -16.29 1.01
C MET A 527 -13.75 -15.60 0.36
N VAL A 528 -14.04 -14.33 0.70
CA VAL A 528 -15.20 -13.63 0.14
C VAL A 528 -15.08 -13.46 -1.37
N ILE A 529 -13.90 -13.09 -1.86
CA ILE A 529 -13.67 -12.92 -3.30
C ILE A 529 -13.73 -14.28 -4.03
N PHE A 530 -13.19 -15.35 -3.46
CA PHE A 530 -13.23 -16.68 -4.08
C PHE A 530 -14.61 -17.32 -4.05
N SER A 531 -15.40 -17.18 -2.99
CA SER A 531 -16.81 -17.61 -3.00
C SER A 531 -17.62 -16.87 -4.07
N ALA A 532 -17.42 -15.56 -4.25
CA ALA A 532 -18.08 -14.82 -5.31
C ALA A 532 -17.68 -15.32 -6.71
N ALA A 533 -16.39 -15.58 -6.94
CA ALA A 533 -15.90 -16.08 -8.23
C ALA A 533 -16.28 -17.54 -8.51
N ILE A 534 -16.29 -18.41 -7.51
CA ILE A 534 -16.73 -19.81 -7.65
C ILE A 534 -18.22 -19.85 -8.02
N LYS A 535 -19.06 -19.04 -7.37
CA LYS A 535 -20.50 -18.92 -7.69
C LYS A 535 -20.78 -18.26 -9.04
N ALA A 536 -19.80 -17.61 -9.66
CA ALA A 536 -19.91 -17.04 -11.00
C ALA A 536 -19.50 -18.02 -12.12
N VAL A 537 -19.04 -19.24 -11.79
CA VAL A 537 -18.76 -20.28 -12.80
C VAL A 537 -20.09 -20.86 -13.32
N PRO A 538 -20.34 -20.88 -14.65
CA PRO A 538 -21.59 -21.41 -15.20
C PRO A 538 -21.84 -22.86 -14.81
N GLU A 539 -23.06 -23.16 -14.35
CA GLU A 539 -23.46 -24.50 -13.92
C GLU A 539 -23.40 -25.51 -15.08
N GLU A 540 -23.71 -25.08 -16.31
CA GLU A 540 -23.60 -25.88 -17.55
C GLU A 540 -22.22 -26.54 -17.72
N LEU A 541 -21.13 -25.86 -17.35
CA LEU A 541 -19.77 -26.41 -17.44
C LEU A 541 -19.50 -27.47 -16.37
N ILE A 542 -20.15 -27.36 -15.21
CA ILE A 542 -20.06 -28.30 -14.09
C ILE A 542 -20.91 -29.54 -14.41
N GLU A 543 -22.08 -29.35 -15.01
CA GLU A 543 -22.97 -30.42 -15.46
C GLU A 543 -22.37 -31.19 -16.64
N ALA A 544 -21.85 -30.51 -17.67
CA ALA A 544 -21.17 -31.16 -18.80
C ALA A 544 -20.01 -32.04 -18.32
N ALA A 545 -19.15 -31.52 -17.43
CA ALA A 545 -18.07 -32.30 -16.84
C ALA A 545 -18.57 -33.53 -16.06
N ARG A 546 -19.73 -33.45 -15.40
CA ARG A 546 -20.36 -34.59 -14.71
C ARG A 546 -20.95 -35.62 -15.68
N VAL A 547 -21.51 -35.18 -16.80
CA VAL A 547 -21.97 -36.06 -17.90
C VAL A 547 -20.78 -36.79 -18.52
N ASP A 548 -19.63 -36.14 -18.67
CA ASP A 548 -18.35 -36.75 -19.06
C ASP A 548 -17.72 -37.67 -17.99
N GLY A 549 -18.40 -37.88 -16.86
CA GLY A 549 -17.95 -38.76 -15.78
C GLY A 549 -16.85 -38.18 -14.87
N ALA A 550 -16.59 -36.87 -14.93
CA ALA A 550 -15.61 -36.25 -14.06
C ALA A 550 -16.07 -36.24 -12.59
N THR A 551 -15.18 -36.63 -11.68
CA THR A 551 -15.40 -36.52 -10.24
C THR A 551 -15.39 -35.05 -9.80
N ASP A 552 -16.12 -34.71 -8.73
CA ASP A 552 -16.14 -33.35 -8.13
C ASP A 552 -14.75 -32.71 -7.99
N SER A 553 -13.73 -33.52 -7.68
CA SER A 553 -12.33 -33.11 -7.56
C SER A 553 -11.71 -32.74 -8.91
N GLN A 554 -11.94 -33.56 -9.94
CA GLN A 554 -11.53 -33.24 -11.31
C GLN A 554 -12.26 -32.01 -11.85
N THR A 555 -13.57 -31.90 -11.62
CA THR A 555 -14.37 -30.72 -12.01
C THR A 555 -13.85 -29.45 -11.34
N PHE A 556 -13.53 -29.50 -10.05
CA PHE A 556 -12.94 -28.36 -9.35
C PHE A 556 -11.58 -27.95 -9.94
N TRP A 557 -10.63 -28.88 -10.09
CA TRP A 557 -9.27 -28.54 -10.54
C TRP A 557 -9.13 -28.29 -12.04
N ARG A 558 -10.01 -28.87 -12.88
CA ARG A 558 -9.94 -28.77 -14.35
C ARG A 558 -10.97 -27.82 -14.97
N VAL A 559 -12.04 -27.48 -14.26
CA VAL A 559 -13.07 -26.53 -14.71
C VAL A 559 -13.11 -25.29 -13.80
N THR A 560 -13.42 -25.44 -12.52
CA THR A 560 -13.62 -24.30 -11.61
C THR A 560 -12.35 -23.46 -11.44
N ILE A 561 -11.20 -24.07 -11.13
CA ILE A 561 -9.94 -23.36 -10.88
C ILE A 561 -9.44 -22.59 -12.11
N PRO A 562 -9.38 -23.17 -13.33
CA PRO A 562 -9.05 -22.41 -14.54
C PRO A 562 -10.00 -21.23 -14.79
N GLN A 563 -11.31 -21.39 -14.57
CA GLN A 563 -12.29 -20.31 -14.76
C GLN A 563 -12.11 -19.16 -13.75
N ILE A 564 -11.75 -19.46 -12.49
CA ILE A 564 -11.48 -18.41 -11.48
C ILE A 564 -10.01 -17.94 -11.43
N ALA A 565 -9.12 -18.47 -12.29
CA ALA A 565 -7.72 -18.04 -12.36
C ALA A 565 -7.52 -16.52 -12.64
N PRO A 566 -8.40 -15.83 -13.42
CA PRO A 566 -8.48 -14.38 -13.45
C PRO A 566 -8.56 -13.75 -12.04
N THR A 567 -9.47 -14.24 -11.21
CA THR A 567 -9.70 -13.75 -9.84
C THR A 567 -8.57 -14.14 -8.88
N ILE A 568 -8.09 -15.39 -8.92
CA ILE A 568 -6.96 -15.86 -8.10
C ILE A 568 -5.76 -14.94 -8.31
N GLY A 569 -5.40 -14.64 -9.56
CA GLY A 569 -4.26 -13.77 -9.82
C GLY A 569 -4.48 -12.31 -9.38
N VAL A 570 -5.71 -11.78 -9.39
CA VAL A 570 -6.00 -10.45 -8.83
C VAL A 570 -5.79 -10.46 -7.31
N VAL A 571 -6.39 -11.43 -6.61
CA VAL A 571 -6.25 -11.61 -5.16
C VAL A 571 -4.78 -11.77 -4.77
N VAL A 572 -4.03 -12.63 -5.46
CA VAL A 572 -2.58 -12.81 -5.26
C VAL A 572 -1.84 -11.49 -5.43
N THR A 573 -2.06 -10.73 -6.52
CA THR A 573 -1.37 -9.44 -6.70
C THR A 573 -1.72 -8.41 -5.63
N THR A 574 -2.99 -8.38 -5.17
CA THR A 574 -3.42 -7.50 -4.07
C THR A 574 -2.78 -7.89 -2.75
N LEU A 575 -2.68 -9.19 -2.44
CA LEU A 575 -1.97 -9.68 -1.26
C LEU A 575 -0.48 -9.34 -1.31
N VAL A 576 0.21 -9.55 -2.45
CA VAL A 576 1.62 -9.16 -2.59
C VAL A 576 1.82 -7.66 -2.31
N VAL A 577 0.96 -6.78 -2.85
CA VAL A 577 1.03 -5.33 -2.59
C VAL A 577 0.76 -4.98 -1.13
N THR A 578 -0.20 -5.64 -0.49
CA THR A 578 -0.51 -5.47 0.95
C THR A 578 0.66 -5.91 1.81
N VAL A 579 1.24 -7.08 1.52
CA VAL A 579 2.32 -7.68 2.32
C VAL A 579 3.64 -6.93 2.15
N MET A 580 3.98 -6.48 0.93
CA MET A 580 5.17 -5.65 0.69
C MET A 580 5.23 -4.39 1.57
N LYS A 581 4.06 -3.86 1.95
CA LYS A 581 3.90 -2.67 2.79
C LYS A 581 3.63 -3.00 4.27
N VAL A 582 3.85 -4.24 4.71
CA VAL A 582 3.61 -4.61 6.11
C VAL A 582 4.52 -3.80 7.03
N PHE A 583 3.90 -3.16 8.02
CA PHE A 583 4.58 -2.32 9.01
C PHE A 583 3.95 -2.54 10.38
N ASP A 584 2.64 -2.30 10.50
CA ASP A 584 1.88 -2.28 11.75
C ASP A 584 2.13 -3.49 12.66
N ILE A 585 2.03 -4.70 12.10
CA ILE A 585 2.17 -5.96 12.85
C ILE A 585 3.59 -6.11 13.39
N VAL A 586 4.61 -5.86 12.55
CA VAL A 586 6.02 -5.94 12.94
C VAL A 586 6.34 -4.87 13.99
N ARG A 587 5.91 -3.62 13.78
CA ARG A 587 6.16 -2.51 14.71
C ARG A 587 5.61 -2.78 16.11
N VAL A 588 4.40 -3.33 16.19
CA VAL A 588 3.66 -3.52 17.44
C VAL A 588 4.08 -4.79 18.21
N MET A 589 4.45 -5.84 17.49
CA MET A 589 4.79 -7.14 18.09
C MET A 589 6.26 -7.24 18.50
N THR A 590 7.19 -6.80 17.64
CA THR A 590 8.64 -6.95 17.85
C THR A 590 9.44 -5.66 17.66
N ALA A 591 8.88 -4.64 16.99
CA ALA A 591 9.63 -3.46 16.52
C ALA A 591 10.89 -3.85 15.70
N GLY A 592 10.78 -4.90 14.89
CA GLY A 592 11.88 -5.42 14.05
C GLY A 592 12.92 -6.29 14.77
N ASN A 593 12.87 -6.39 16.09
CA ASN A 593 13.80 -7.22 16.87
C ASN A 593 13.76 -8.71 16.49
N PHE A 594 14.78 -9.45 16.95
CA PHE A 594 14.92 -10.91 16.74
C PHE A 594 15.08 -11.35 15.28
N ASP A 595 15.52 -10.47 14.38
CA ASP A 595 15.56 -10.65 12.91
C ASP A 595 14.15 -10.72 12.28
N THR A 596 13.15 -10.01 12.81
CA THR A 596 11.79 -9.94 12.23
C THR A 596 11.52 -8.66 11.43
N ASN A 597 12.55 -7.83 11.23
CA ASN A 597 12.44 -6.52 10.58
C ASN A 597 12.02 -6.62 9.10
N VAL A 598 11.33 -5.58 8.62
CA VAL A 598 10.78 -5.46 7.26
C VAL A 598 10.99 -4.03 6.72
N ILE A 599 11.06 -3.87 5.39
CA ILE A 599 11.53 -2.63 4.74
C ILE A 599 10.77 -1.38 5.22
N ALA A 600 9.45 -1.49 5.44
CA ALA A 600 8.65 -0.37 5.92
C ALA A 600 8.90 0.01 7.40
N ASN A 601 9.30 -0.95 8.25
CA ASN A 601 9.74 -0.65 9.62
C ASN A 601 11.16 -0.05 9.61
N GLU A 602 12.08 -0.59 8.82
CA GLU A 602 13.42 -0.03 8.68
C GLU A 602 13.40 1.41 8.14
N MET A 603 12.59 1.68 7.11
CA MET A 603 12.30 3.03 6.62
C MET A 603 11.81 3.97 7.74
N TYR A 604 10.92 3.49 8.61
CA TYR A 604 10.41 4.27 9.74
C TYR A 604 11.50 4.55 10.77
N ASP A 605 12.28 3.54 11.16
CA ASP A 605 13.34 3.71 12.16
C ASP A 605 14.46 4.62 11.63
N LYS A 606 14.91 4.46 10.39
CA LYS A 606 15.88 5.38 9.77
C LYS A 606 15.37 6.82 9.72
N ALA A 607 14.15 7.05 9.24
CA ALA A 607 13.64 8.42 9.06
C ALA A 607 13.20 9.10 10.37
N PHE A 608 12.60 8.38 11.32
CA PHE A 608 11.92 8.96 12.48
C PHE A 608 12.50 8.59 13.84
N THR A 609 13.41 7.62 13.92
CA THR A 609 14.11 7.25 15.17
C THR A 609 15.59 7.64 15.11
N GLU A 610 16.27 7.39 13.97
CA GLU A 610 17.67 7.77 13.72
C GLU A 610 17.82 9.17 13.07
N PHE A 611 16.71 9.78 12.63
CA PHE A 611 16.69 11.07 11.91
C PHE A 611 17.56 11.11 10.63
N ASN A 612 17.75 9.96 9.98
CA ASN A 612 18.43 9.81 8.71
C ASN A 612 17.39 9.77 7.56
N PHE A 613 17.00 10.95 7.10
CA PHE A 613 16.02 11.12 6.03
C PHE A 613 16.52 10.63 4.67
N GLY A 614 17.82 10.70 4.39
CA GLY A 614 18.44 10.20 3.16
C GLY A 614 18.28 8.70 2.98
N VAL A 615 18.78 7.90 3.93
CA VAL A 615 18.67 6.43 3.90
C VAL A 615 17.22 5.97 4.06
N GLY A 616 16.43 6.60 4.94
CA GLY A 616 15.01 6.32 5.05
C GLY A 616 14.25 6.54 3.74
N SER A 617 14.56 7.62 3.01
CA SER A 617 13.96 7.89 1.70
C SER A 617 14.44 6.92 0.62
N ALA A 618 15.72 6.50 0.65
CA ALA A 618 16.23 5.49 -0.28
C ALA A 618 15.52 4.14 -0.11
N LEU A 619 15.26 3.70 1.12
CA LEU A 619 14.45 2.51 1.41
C LEU A 619 13.00 2.65 0.91
N ALA A 620 12.39 3.82 1.07
CA ALA A 620 11.06 4.12 0.55
C ALA A 620 11.01 4.02 -0.99
N VAL A 621 12.03 4.55 -1.68
CA VAL A 621 12.16 4.46 -3.14
C VAL A 621 12.35 3.01 -3.59
N ILE A 622 13.24 2.24 -2.94
CA ILE A 622 13.45 0.82 -3.24
C ILE A 622 12.13 0.04 -3.11
N LEU A 623 11.38 0.26 -2.03
CA LEU A 623 10.08 -0.37 -1.81
C LEU A 623 9.05 0.01 -2.87
N PHE A 624 8.99 1.29 -3.25
CA PHE A 624 8.12 1.77 -4.32
C PHE A 624 8.45 1.12 -5.67
N LEU A 625 9.73 1.10 -6.05
CA LEU A 625 10.21 0.50 -7.30
C LEU A 625 9.93 -1.02 -7.33
N ALA A 626 10.08 -1.73 -6.21
CA ALA A 626 9.75 -3.15 -6.12
C ALA A 626 8.24 -3.45 -6.31
N ILE A 627 7.37 -2.50 -5.97
CA ILE A 627 5.91 -2.62 -6.12
C ILE A 627 5.43 -2.27 -7.55
N LEU A 628 6.16 -1.44 -8.30
CA LEU A 628 5.76 -0.97 -9.64
C LEU A 628 5.44 -2.10 -10.65
N PRO A 629 6.24 -3.18 -10.80
CA PRO A 629 5.94 -4.26 -11.74
C PRO A 629 4.61 -4.97 -11.45
N ILE A 630 4.31 -5.17 -10.17
CA ILE A 630 3.07 -5.83 -9.70
C ILE A 630 1.87 -4.93 -9.99
N MET A 631 1.98 -3.63 -9.69
CA MET A 631 0.95 -2.64 -10.00
C MET A 631 0.69 -2.53 -11.51
N TYR A 632 1.76 -2.49 -12.32
CA TYR A 632 1.66 -2.43 -13.78
C TYR A 632 0.97 -3.67 -14.36
N TYR A 633 1.32 -4.87 -13.87
CA TYR A 633 0.66 -6.11 -14.27
C TYR A 633 -0.83 -6.12 -13.89
N ASN A 634 -1.16 -5.69 -12.67
CA ASN A 634 -2.55 -5.60 -12.20
C ASN A 634 -3.38 -4.61 -13.04
N ILE A 635 -2.87 -3.39 -13.28
CA ILE A 635 -3.51 -2.38 -14.14
C ILE A 635 -3.75 -2.91 -15.56
N ARG A 636 -2.74 -3.55 -16.18
CA ARG A 636 -2.89 -4.15 -17.52
C ARG A 636 -3.94 -5.26 -17.54
N ARG A 637 -4.09 -6.03 -16.47
CA ARG A 637 -5.13 -7.06 -16.36
C ARG A 637 -6.52 -6.44 -16.27
N MET A 638 -6.71 -5.40 -15.45
CA MET A 638 -7.98 -4.68 -15.35
C MET A 638 -8.39 -4.07 -16.70
N GLN A 639 -7.43 -3.48 -17.43
CA GLN A 639 -7.68 -2.93 -18.77
C GLN A 639 -8.13 -4.01 -19.78
N LYS A 640 -7.57 -5.23 -19.71
CA LYS A 640 -7.98 -6.36 -20.55
C LYS A 640 -9.33 -6.98 -20.18
N ALA A 641 -9.85 -6.72 -18.98
CA ALA A 641 -11.14 -7.22 -18.51
C ALA A 641 -12.29 -6.20 -18.70
N ALA A 642 -11.95 -4.97 -19.09
CA ALA A 642 -12.90 -3.89 -19.39
C ALA A 642 -13.10 -3.67 -20.90
N VAL A 643 -12.52 -4.54 -21.73
CA VAL A 643 -12.64 -4.63 -23.19
C VAL A 643 -13.16 -6.02 -23.51
#